data_AF-A0A496VTL5-F1
#
_entry.id   AF-A0A496VTL5-F1
#
_cell.length_a   1.000
_cell.length_b   1.000
_cell.length_c   1.000
_cell.angle_alpha   90.00
_cell.angle_beta   90.00
_cell.angle_gamma   90.00
#
_symmetry.space_group_name_H-M   'P 1'
#
loop_
_entity.id
_entity.type
_entity.pdbx_description
1 polymer ?
#
loop_
_entity_poly.entity_id
_entity_poly.type
_entity_poly.pdbx_seq_one_letter_code
_entity_poly.pdbx_strand_id
1 'polypeptide(L)'
;MSEKDHLYLTEVIKEVDNLPCSHPASVNIDVANTYYSLTKMLRPLLVVEIGCFIGFSTLHFAQALKELGFGKIISIDAFDWEVDAGKGMQNRQEIAEYYRKMAGVEDIITYIKGYSTQVYSQIADQIQNQIDLLYIDGDHSIKGVFADFNTYYNDVRVGGYLILHDIYPSMCDVDGPRALIDHFNASEVIPQQIELIEMQTRDGFGIAILRKKSDKPIQAKLSLGDKVKIGSRKHLKRIPLFSKTHPTLPSTEKFQVIITVVDAQSGKPISGAEFICPQRCGEQRITGEDGNVYLDHYLPNRYLIDISAKGYTAKRDILLDISADKPLHTFTIELEAGIFKPKSMPQSPESQFNPQSIQIEWALFERMRLAAQVEIQPANDFMPQTAADEVAVRVIPPDDFNASRLFAEMAALPENGGEVYLPAGRIELTETLKLRTGVHLVGVLGKTELVFKEIDFGLMIQGDNRVRVENVRIRHQGAHKFCAAIFATRASDILFSHVEIFAPRAVGFLFSDGVYRARLEQCAVYEAGLVGFMMVRDVRESLLQACIAEHCQQAGVFLTDLKLPPEIDPLDFQAQIHYTAEIIGNFGPFAPEDPAPYRNTLINCSFRRNRKVGITTDGVGYLRVLNCIIADNDCEGITIDNGSWGCQVQNCHIYNNGRRGLQHEAELTQDFVETMGLMPDGTSKAKLPGISLDNAAYSRIENNCIEGNWGDGVKFVRSVYGCTVAHNLIANNNRGVNDKFHFFGVLIGVAVRQHPDQSDFPSCYNRIIENDILGSHYAGVHLLPHTTGNIVQANRIVDQTFMAVEDHTSAGNRIQENGM
;
A
#
# COMPACT_ATOMS: atom_id res chain seq x y z
N MET A 1 22.25 -18.72 -29.95
CA MET A 1 21.57 -17.41 -30.04
C MET A 1 22.20 -16.54 -28.97
N SER A 2 22.73 -15.37 -29.35
CA SER A 2 23.61 -14.56 -28.51
C SER A 2 22.86 -13.74 -27.45
N GLU A 3 23.48 -13.55 -26.29
CA GLU A 3 23.11 -12.75 -25.09
C GLU A 3 22.88 -11.23 -25.34
N LYS A 4 22.45 -10.80 -26.54
CA LYS A 4 22.38 -9.37 -26.91
C LYS A 4 20.99 -8.75 -27.10
N ASP A 5 19.88 -9.48 -26.95
CA ASP A 5 18.61 -9.00 -27.52
C ASP A 5 17.43 -8.80 -26.55
N HIS A 6 17.64 -8.65 -25.23
CA HIS A 6 16.55 -8.26 -24.33
C HIS A 6 16.97 -7.07 -23.45
N LEU A 7 16.66 -5.86 -23.89
CA LEU A 7 16.57 -4.70 -22.98
C LEU A 7 15.40 -4.92 -22.03
N TYR A 8 15.51 -4.46 -20.78
CA TYR A 8 14.34 -4.44 -19.89
C TYR A 8 13.28 -3.52 -20.50
N LEU A 9 12.00 -3.90 -20.41
CA LEU A 9 10.91 -3.13 -21.01
C LEU A 9 10.90 -1.66 -20.54
N THR A 10 11.30 -1.41 -19.29
CA THR A 10 11.48 -0.06 -18.72
C THR A 10 12.61 0.73 -19.40
N GLU A 11 13.69 0.08 -19.83
CA GLU A 11 14.78 0.73 -20.58
C GLU A 11 14.34 1.05 -22.00
N VAL A 12 13.58 0.14 -22.63
CA VAL A 12 12.94 0.39 -23.93
C VAL A 12 11.99 1.58 -23.86
N ILE A 13 11.14 1.64 -22.83
CA ILE A 13 10.23 2.79 -22.62
C ILE A 13 11.02 4.08 -22.42
N LYS A 14 12.09 4.07 -21.62
CA LYS A 14 12.98 5.24 -21.46
C LYS A 14 13.63 5.65 -22.77
N GLU A 15 14.04 4.71 -23.62
CA GLU A 15 14.61 5.03 -24.93
C GLU A 15 13.56 5.68 -25.83
N VAL A 16 12.35 5.13 -25.88
CA VAL A 16 11.22 5.71 -26.63
C VAL A 16 10.90 7.10 -26.10
N ASP A 17 10.80 7.30 -24.77
CA ASP A 17 10.52 8.60 -24.14
C ASP A 17 11.49 9.71 -24.60
N ASN A 18 12.75 9.34 -24.83
CA ASN A 18 13.82 10.25 -25.21
C ASN A 18 13.96 10.47 -26.73
N LEU A 19 13.14 9.83 -27.56
CA LEU A 19 13.20 10.09 -29.01
C LEU A 19 12.76 11.53 -29.32
N PRO A 20 13.41 12.20 -30.29
CA PRO A 20 13.05 13.57 -30.66
C PRO A 20 11.58 13.74 -31.08
N CYS A 21 10.95 12.70 -31.61
CA CYS A 21 9.56 12.70 -32.02
C CYS A 21 8.56 12.39 -30.90
N SER A 22 9.01 11.96 -29.72
CA SER A 22 8.12 11.47 -28.67
C SER A 22 7.29 12.57 -28.05
N HIS A 23 7.91 13.69 -27.66
CA HIS A 23 7.19 14.79 -27.01
C HIS A 23 7.11 16.01 -27.93
N PRO A 24 5.96 16.69 -28.03
CA PRO A 24 4.73 16.49 -27.25
C PRO A 24 3.70 15.53 -27.91
N ALA A 25 4.09 14.77 -28.94
CA ALA A 25 3.13 13.99 -29.74
C ALA A 25 2.60 12.72 -29.03
N SER A 26 3.42 12.09 -28.20
CA SER A 26 3.04 11.01 -27.30
C SER A 26 2.54 11.61 -25.98
N VAL A 27 1.71 10.84 -25.27
CA VAL A 27 1.35 11.17 -23.89
C VAL A 27 2.59 11.37 -23.01
N ASN A 28 2.50 12.25 -22.02
CA ASN A 28 3.58 12.42 -21.05
C ASN A 28 3.79 11.15 -20.20
N ILE A 29 5.03 10.90 -19.74
CA ILE A 29 5.38 9.74 -18.93
C ILE A 29 4.52 9.57 -17.67
N ASP A 30 4.11 10.65 -17.00
CA ASP A 30 3.24 10.57 -15.80
C ASP A 30 1.83 10.04 -16.17
N VAL A 31 1.34 10.42 -17.35
CA VAL A 31 0.06 9.94 -17.90
C VAL A 31 0.19 8.49 -18.35
N ALA A 32 1.28 8.13 -19.02
CA ALA A 32 1.57 6.76 -19.42
C ALA A 32 1.71 5.81 -18.21
N ASN A 33 2.34 6.27 -17.11
CA ASN A 33 2.40 5.54 -15.84
C ASN A 33 1.02 5.36 -15.19
N THR A 34 0.11 6.31 -15.39
CA THR A 34 -1.30 6.15 -14.98
C THR A 34 -1.97 5.03 -15.77
N TYR A 35 -1.69 4.90 -17.07
CA TYR A 35 -2.21 3.80 -17.90
C TYR A 35 -1.65 2.44 -17.49
N TYR A 36 -0.35 2.36 -17.20
CA TYR A 36 0.26 1.17 -16.60
C TYR A 36 -0.48 0.79 -15.29
N SER A 37 -0.63 1.74 -14.37
CA SER A 37 -1.26 1.51 -13.06
C SER A 37 -2.71 1.09 -13.20
N LEU A 38 -3.46 1.75 -14.08
CA LEU A 38 -4.85 1.43 -14.36
C LEU A 38 -4.96 0.01 -14.95
N THR A 39 -4.10 -0.38 -15.88
CA THR A 39 -4.08 -1.76 -16.41
C THR A 39 -3.74 -2.79 -15.33
N LYS A 40 -2.83 -2.49 -14.40
CA LYS A 40 -2.54 -3.38 -13.24
C LYS A 40 -3.74 -3.54 -12.31
N MET A 41 -4.56 -2.50 -12.16
CA MET A 41 -5.79 -2.52 -11.36
C MET A 41 -6.93 -3.24 -12.08
N LEU A 42 -7.14 -2.95 -13.37
CA LEU A 42 -8.22 -3.51 -14.19
C LEU A 42 -7.97 -4.97 -14.57
N ARG A 43 -6.70 -5.35 -14.73
CA ARG A 43 -6.22 -6.68 -15.14
C ARG A 43 -6.94 -7.20 -16.40
N PRO A 44 -6.96 -6.41 -17.49
CA PRO A 44 -7.72 -6.74 -18.69
C PRO A 44 -7.13 -7.95 -19.42
N LEU A 45 -7.99 -8.76 -20.04
CA LEU A 45 -7.58 -9.80 -20.99
C LEU A 45 -7.40 -9.23 -22.39
N LEU A 46 -8.15 -8.19 -22.75
CA LEU A 46 -8.05 -7.51 -24.03
C LEU A 46 -8.10 -5.98 -23.88
N VAL A 47 -7.02 -5.34 -24.31
CA VAL A 47 -6.94 -3.89 -24.53
C VAL A 47 -7.03 -3.62 -26.02
N VAL A 48 -7.90 -2.69 -26.42
CA VAL A 48 -7.93 -2.15 -27.79
C VAL A 48 -7.52 -0.69 -27.73
N GLU A 49 -6.48 -0.33 -28.47
CA GLU A 49 -5.90 1.01 -28.50
C GLU A 49 -6.06 1.61 -29.90
N ILE A 50 -6.55 2.84 -29.98
CA ILE A 50 -6.68 3.61 -31.22
C ILE A 50 -5.81 4.86 -31.09
N GLY A 51 -4.83 5.02 -31.98
CA GLY A 51 -3.87 6.13 -31.97
C GLY A 51 -2.63 5.84 -31.13
N CYS A 52 -1.84 4.83 -31.51
CA CYS A 52 -0.64 4.48 -30.75
C CYS A 52 0.62 5.26 -31.12
N PHE A 53 0.58 6.00 -32.22
CA PHE A 53 1.67 6.82 -32.71
C PHE A 53 2.97 6.03 -32.97
N ILE A 54 3.93 6.03 -32.04
CA ILE A 54 5.18 5.26 -32.08
C ILE A 54 5.21 4.09 -31.06
N GLY A 55 4.08 3.86 -30.37
CA GLY A 55 3.90 2.77 -29.41
C GLY A 55 4.17 3.12 -27.95
N PHE A 56 4.31 4.40 -27.59
CA PHE A 56 4.70 4.79 -26.23
C PHE A 56 3.68 4.38 -25.16
N SER A 57 2.40 4.74 -25.33
CA SER A 57 1.31 4.27 -24.46
C SER A 57 1.14 2.75 -24.53
N THR A 58 1.27 2.17 -25.73
CA THR A 58 1.18 0.72 -25.97
C THR A 58 2.19 -0.06 -25.14
N LEU A 59 3.42 0.42 -25.04
CA LEU A 59 4.48 -0.22 -24.25
C LEU A 59 4.16 -0.18 -22.74
N HIS A 60 3.51 0.86 -22.23
CA HIS A 60 3.07 0.92 -20.83
C HIS A 60 1.93 -0.04 -20.53
N PHE A 61 0.96 -0.17 -21.45
CA PHE A 61 -0.04 -1.22 -21.37
C PHE A 61 0.61 -2.62 -21.41
N ALA A 62 1.55 -2.83 -22.34
CA ALA A 62 2.24 -4.10 -22.49
C ALA A 62 3.10 -4.44 -21.28
N GLN A 63 3.70 -3.45 -20.62
CA GLN A 63 4.42 -3.63 -19.37
C GLN A 63 3.53 -4.18 -18.29
N ALA A 64 2.38 -3.55 -18.07
CA ALA A 64 1.42 -4.02 -17.09
C ALA A 64 0.99 -5.47 -17.36
N LEU A 65 0.65 -5.78 -18.62
CA LEU A 65 0.21 -7.14 -19.00
C LEU A 65 1.33 -8.18 -18.92
N LYS A 66 2.56 -7.84 -19.32
CA LYS A 66 3.74 -8.71 -19.22
C LYS A 66 4.00 -9.12 -17.77
N GLU A 67 3.97 -8.16 -16.85
CA GLU A 67 4.14 -8.43 -15.43
C GLU A 67 2.96 -9.18 -14.80
N LEU A 68 1.76 -9.03 -15.34
CA LEU A 68 0.59 -9.80 -14.92
C LEU A 68 0.64 -11.25 -15.42
N GLY A 69 1.38 -11.50 -16.51
CA GLY A 69 1.52 -12.82 -17.13
C GLY A 69 0.35 -13.23 -18.03
N PHE A 70 -0.60 -12.32 -18.30
CA PHE A 70 -1.76 -12.55 -19.16
C PHE A 70 -2.24 -11.26 -19.84
N GLY A 71 -3.13 -11.41 -20.82
CA GLY A 71 -3.75 -10.32 -21.56
C GLY A 71 -3.04 -9.99 -22.88
N LYS A 72 -3.77 -9.34 -23.79
CA LYS A 72 -3.32 -8.97 -25.14
C LYS A 72 -3.74 -7.55 -25.51
N ILE A 73 -3.00 -6.94 -26.43
CA ILE A 73 -3.26 -5.61 -26.96
C ILE A 73 -3.46 -5.70 -28.47
N ILE A 74 -4.56 -5.14 -28.97
CA ILE A 74 -4.74 -4.81 -30.38
C ILE A 74 -4.61 -3.29 -30.49
N SER A 75 -3.54 -2.82 -31.14
CA SER A 75 -3.21 -1.40 -31.23
C SER A 75 -3.29 -0.94 -32.69
N ILE A 76 -4.04 0.15 -32.93
CA ILE A 76 -4.45 0.58 -34.26
C ILE A 76 -3.93 1.99 -34.53
N ASP A 77 -3.24 2.17 -35.65
CA ASP A 77 -2.79 3.48 -36.12
C ASP A 77 -2.68 3.49 -37.65
N ALA A 78 -2.90 4.64 -38.28
CA ALA A 78 -2.77 4.81 -39.72
C ALA A 78 -1.32 4.58 -40.21
N PHE A 79 -0.32 4.92 -39.39
CA PHE A 79 1.12 4.87 -39.71
C PHE A 79 1.47 5.44 -41.11
N ASP A 80 0.81 6.53 -41.49
CA ASP A 80 0.77 7.13 -42.83
C ASP A 80 1.72 8.33 -43.01
N TRP A 81 2.53 8.64 -42.00
CA TRP A 81 3.55 9.70 -42.07
C TRP A 81 4.82 9.33 -41.28
N GLU A 82 5.91 10.03 -41.57
CA GLU A 82 7.24 9.79 -41.00
C GLU A 82 7.60 10.81 -39.90
N VAL A 83 8.42 10.39 -38.94
CA VAL A 83 8.90 11.20 -37.81
C VAL A 83 10.42 11.11 -37.68
N ASP A 84 11.05 12.11 -37.08
CA ASP A 84 12.48 12.06 -36.75
C ASP A 84 12.71 11.36 -35.40
N ALA A 85 13.23 10.13 -35.44
CA ALA A 85 13.60 9.35 -34.27
C ALA A 85 15.10 9.48 -33.92
N GLY A 86 15.78 10.55 -34.36
CA GLY A 86 17.20 10.79 -34.10
C GLY A 86 18.14 10.06 -35.05
N LYS A 87 17.61 9.31 -36.02
CA LYS A 87 18.35 8.64 -37.10
C LYS A 87 17.87 9.07 -38.49
N GLY A 88 17.19 10.22 -38.57
CA GLY A 88 16.49 10.70 -39.76
C GLY A 88 15.00 10.38 -39.74
N MET A 89 14.31 10.76 -40.81
CA MET A 89 12.87 10.48 -40.97
C MET A 89 12.64 8.97 -41.10
N GLN A 90 11.77 8.44 -40.25
CA GLN A 90 11.41 7.02 -40.21
C GLN A 90 9.90 6.86 -40.13
N ASN A 91 9.36 5.79 -40.72
CA ASN A 91 7.95 5.49 -40.59
C ASN A 91 7.64 5.11 -39.14
N ARG A 92 6.54 5.64 -38.61
CA ARG A 92 6.11 5.40 -37.21
C ARG A 92 5.88 3.93 -36.89
N GLN A 93 5.42 3.13 -37.86
CA GLN A 93 5.23 1.69 -37.68
C GLN A 93 6.56 0.96 -37.47
N GLU A 94 7.60 1.36 -38.21
CA GLU A 94 8.93 0.74 -38.08
C GLU A 94 9.52 1.00 -36.70
N ILE A 95 9.31 2.20 -36.17
CA ILE A 95 9.69 2.56 -34.79
C ILE A 95 8.92 1.70 -33.79
N ALA A 96 7.59 1.65 -33.90
CA ALA A 96 6.74 0.89 -33.00
C ALA A 96 7.06 -0.62 -33.00
N GLU A 97 7.29 -1.21 -34.18
CA GLU A 97 7.68 -2.63 -34.33
C GLU A 97 9.10 -2.89 -33.82
N TYR A 98 10.04 -1.97 -34.06
CA TYR A 98 11.40 -2.05 -33.52
C TYR A 98 11.37 -2.12 -32.00
N TYR A 99 10.65 -1.21 -31.34
CA TYR A 99 10.57 -1.18 -29.89
C TYR A 99 9.72 -2.32 -29.33
N ARG A 100 8.66 -2.77 -30.01
CA ARG A 100 7.91 -4.01 -29.66
C ARG A 100 8.83 -5.24 -29.63
N LYS A 101 9.73 -5.36 -30.60
CA LYS A 101 10.70 -6.46 -30.67
C LYS A 101 11.78 -6.32 -29.60
N MET A 102 12.38 -5.14 -29.44
CA MET A 102 13.38 -4.89 -28.40
C MET A 102 12.84 -5.15 -27.00
N ALA A 103 11.58 -4.81 -26.78
CA ALA A 103 10.82 -5.06 -25.55
C ALA A 103 10.54 -6.55 -25.26
N GLY A 104 10.64 -7.42 -26.27
CA GLY A 104 10.22 -8.82 -26.18
C GLY A 104 8.76 -8.94 -25.74
N VAL A 105 7.86 -8.21 -26.40
CA VAL A 105 6.39 -8.22 -26.16
C VAL A 105 5.61 -8.52 -27.45
N GLU A 106 6.25 -9.21 -28.39
CA GLU A 106 5.66 -9.57 -29.68
C GLU A 106 4.42 -10.46 -29.53
N ASP A 107 4.37 -11.26 -28.46
CA ASP A 107 3.24 -12.09 -28.12
C ASP A 107 2.09 -11.32 -27.46
N ILE A 108 2.34 -10.13 -26.89
CA ILE A 108 1.34 -9.32 -26.18
C ILE A 108 0.71 -8.28 -27.12
N ILE A 109 1.53 -7.60 -27.93
CA ILE A 109 1.08 -6.50 -28.81
C ILE A 109 0.83 -7.02 -30.22
N THR A 110 -0.31 -6.65 -30.81
CA THR A 110 -0.58 -6.79 -32.25
C THR A 110 -0.90 -5.40 -32.83
N TYR A 111 -0.07 -4.92 -33.74
CA TYR A 111 -0.34 -3.66 -34.46
C TYR A 111 -1.17 -3.90 -35.72
N ILE A 112 -2.19 -3.06 -35.92
CA ILE A 112 -3.04 -3.05 -37.11
C ILE A 112 -2.87 -1.70 -37.80
N LYS A 113 -2.34 -1.73 -39.03
CA LYS A 113 -2.16 -0.53 -39.84
C LYS A 113 -3.45 -0.12 -40.53
N GLY A 114 -3.88 1.12 -40.29
CA GLY A 114 -4.96 1.79 -41.00
C GLY A 114 -5.82 2.65 -40.07
N TYR A 115 -6.74 3.40 -40.67
CA TYR A 115 -7.73 4.14 -39.88
C TYR A 115 -8.69 3.16 -39.20
N SER A 116 -8.90 3.35 -37.90
CA SER A 116 -9.77 2.56 -37.00
C SER A 116 -11.04 2.03 -37.67
N THR A 117 -11.88 2.90 -38.22
CA THR A 117 -13.17 2.52 -38.83
C THR A 117 -13.02 1.65 -40.07
N GLN A 118 -11.88 1.74 -40.78
CA GLN A 118 -11.62 0.96 -42.00
C GLN A 118 -11.07 -0.43 -41.67
N VAL A 119 -10.33 -0.57 -40.58
CA VAL A 119 -9.72 -1.83 -40.17
C VAL A 119 -10.62 -2.67 -39.26
N TYR A 120 -11.72 -2.10 -38.75
CA TYR A 120 -12.67 -2.80 -37.87
C TYR A 120 -13.08 -4.20 -38.38
N SER A 121 -13.41 -4.34 -39.66
CA SER A 121 -13.83 -5.64 -40.23
C SER A 121 -12.75 -6.73 -40.16
N GLN A 122 -11.48 -6.35 -39.99
CA GLN A 122 -10.35 -7.29 -39.88
C GLN A 122 -10.25 -7.90 -38.48
N ILE A 123 -10.80 -7.22 -37.47
CA ILE A 123 -10.66 -7.57 -36.05
C ILE A 123 -12.01 -7.79 -35.34
N ALA A 124 -13.13 -7.51 -35.99
CA ALA A 124 -14.48 -7.60 -35.41
C ALA A 124 -14.71 -8.92 -34.64
N ASP A 125 -14.38 -10.05 -35.24
CA ASP A 125 -14.55 -11.38 -34.62
C ASP A 125 -13.69 -11.57 -33.35
N GLN A 126 -12.57 -10.87 -33.24
CA GLN A 126 -11.64 -10.95 -32.10
C GLN A 126 -12.08 -10.05 -30.94
N ILE A 127 -12.78 -8.95 -31.24
CA ILE A 127 -13.11 -7.91 -30.26
C ILE A 127 -14.58 -7.95 -29.81
N GLN A 128 -15.46 -8.64 -30.54
CA GLN A 128 -16.91 -8.61 -30.32
C GLN A 128 -17.32 -8.87 -28.86
N ASN A 129 -17.79 -7.84 -28.16
CA ASN A 129 -18.12 -7.86 -26.71
C ASN A 129 -16.99 -8.34 -25.79
N GLN A 130 -15.74 -8.25 -26.22
CA GLN A 130 -14.58 -8.76 -25.50
C GLN A 130 -13.62 -7.68 -25.03
N ILE A 131 -13.83 -6.41 -25.37
CA ILE A 131 -12.91 -5.34 -24.99
C ILE A 131 -13.09 -5.03 -23.49
N ASP A 132 -12.04 -5.25 -22.70
CA ASP A 132 -12.01 -4.89 -21.28
C ASP A 132 -11.61 -3.42 -21.08
N LEU A 133 -10.70 -2.94 -21.93
CA LEU A 133 -10.22 -1.57 -21.96
C LEU A 133 -10.09 -1.07 -23.40
N LEU A 134 -10.84 -0.02 -23.74
CA LEU A 134 -10.71 0.72 -24.99
C LEU A 134 -9.96 2.03 -24.74
N TYR A 135 -9.01 2.39 -25.59
CA TYR A 135 -8.29 3.66 -25.54
C TYR A 135 -8.46 4.39 -26.86
N ILE A 136 -8.85 5.67 -26.82
CA ILE A 136 -9.06 6.51 -28.01
C ILE A 136 -8.22 7.79 -27.90
N ASP A 137 -7.26 7.91 -28.81
CA ASP A 137 -6.34 9.04 -28.96
C ASP A 137 -5.82 9.15 -30.41
N GLY A 138 -6.70 8.86 -31.38
CA GLY A 138 -6.38 8.85 -32.81
C GLY A 138 -6.65 10.19 -33.48
N ASP A 139 -7.75 10.28 -34.24
CA ASP A 139 -8.16 11.52 -34.90
C ASP A 139 -8.92 12.41 -33.91
N HIS A 140 -8.27 13.48 -33.42
CA HIS A 140 -8.84 14.41 -32.45
C HIS A 140 -9.94 15.33 -33.01
N SER A 141 -10.32 15.21 -34.28
CA SER A 141 -11.50 15.89 -34.81
C SER A 141 -12.77 15.32 -34.18
N ILE A 142 -13.80 16.16 -34.02
CA ILE A 142 -15.11 15.71 -33.50
C ILE A 142 -15.65 14.53 -34.32
N LYS A 143 -15.44 14.54 -35.64
CA LYS A 143 -15.87 13.45 -36.51
C LYS A 143 -15.08 12.17 -36.27
N GLY A 144 -13.76 12.27 -36.10
CA GLY A 144 -12.85 11.15 -35.83
C GLY A 144 -13.21 10.44 -34.53
N VAL A 145 -13.18 11.18 -33.41
CA VAL A 145 -13.49 10.64 -32.08
C VAL A 145 -14.89 10.02 -32.01
N PHE A 146 -15.90 10.65 -32.62
CA PHE A 146 -17.27 10.08 -32.65
C PHE A 146 -17.31 8.78 -33.48
N ALA A 147 -16.56 8.71 -34.57
CA ALA A 147 -16.49 7.52 -35.41
C ALA A 147 -15.76 6.36 -34.70
N ASP A 148 -14.66 6.64 -34.01
CA ASP A 148 -13.95 5.68 -33.17
C ASP A 148 -14.87 5.13 -32.09
N PHE A 149 -15.51 6.02 -31.31
CA PHE A 149 -16.47 5.61 -30.30
C PHE A 149 -17.59 4.74 -30.88
N ASN A 150 -18.26 5.21 -31.93
CA ASN A 150 -19.41 4.51 -32.51
C ASN A 150 -19.06 3.14 -33.10
N THR A 151 -17.81 2.96 -33.52
CA THR A 151 -17.33 1.71 -34.10
C THR A 151 -17.00 0.69 -33.02
N TYR A 152 -16.33 1.08 -31.93
CA TYR A 152 -15.76 0.15 -30.95
C TYR A 152 -16.52 0.05 -29.62
N TYR A 153 -17.32 1.06 -29.24
CA TYR A 153 -17.95 1.10 -27.91
C TYR A 153 -18.88 -0.10 -27.63
N ASN A 154 -19.55 -0.61 -28.66
CA ASN A 154 -20.47 -1.73 -28.48
C ASN A 154 -19.71 -3.02 -28.13
N ASP A 155 -18.46 -3.14 -28.56
CA ASP A 155 -17.59 -4.28 -28.26
C ASP A 155 -16.90 -4.19 -26.90
N VAL A 156 -16.95 -3.02 -26.24
CA VAL A 156 -16.64 -2.89 -24.82
C VAL A 156 -17.69 -3.66 -24.04
N ARG A 157 -17.27 -4.61 -23.21
CA ARG A 157 -18.21 -5.37 -22.38
C ARG A 157 -18.84 -4.48 -21.30
N VAL A 158 -19.97 -4.91 -20.75
CA VAL A 158 -20.53 -4.28 -19.55
C VAL A 158 -19.53 -4.40 -18.40
N GLY A 159 -19.30 -3.29 -17.69
CA GLY A 159 -18.28 -3.13 -16.66
C GLY A 159 -16.87 -2.85 -17.20
N GLY A 160 -16.66 -2.94 -18.51
CA GLY A 160 -15.41 -2.54 -19.17
C GLY A 160 -15.22 -1.03 -19.23
N TYR A 161 -13.99 -0.61 -19.54
CA TYR A 161 -13.56 0.77 -19.48
C TYR A 161 -13.20 1.33 -20.85
N LEU A 162 -13.37 2.63 -21.01
CA LEU A 162 -12.92 3.44 -22.12
C LEU A 162 -12.09 4.61 -21.57
N ILE A 163 -10.97 4.93 -22.19
CA ILE A 163 -10.14 6.10 -21.90
C ILE A 163 -10.17 7.04 -23.10
N LEU A 164 -10.37 8.33 -22.83
CA LEU A 164 -10.16 9.43 -23.77
C LEU A 164 -9.00 10.29 -23.27
N HIS A 165 -8.06 10.63 -24.16
CA HIS A 165 -7.01 11.62 -23.90
C HIS A 165 -7.40 13.00 -24.48
N ASP A 166 -6.66 14.06 -24.16
CA ASP A 166 -6.84 15.42 -24.67
C ASP A 166 -8.24 16.02 -24.43
N ILE A 167 -8.75 15.91 -23.22
CA ILE A 167 -10.13 16.33 -22.88
C ILE A 167 -10.29 17.82 -22.55
N TYR A 168 -9.21 18.61 -22.53
CA TYR A 168 -9.25 20.04 -22.24
C TYR A 168 -8.82 20.91 -23.44
N PRO A 169 -9.76 21.32 -24.32
CA PRO A 169 -9.45 22.03 -25.57
C PRO A 169 -8.66 23.32 -25.39
N SER A 170 -8.82 24.01 -24.26
CA SER A 170 -8.06 25.24 -23.96
C SER A 170 -6.56 25.01 -23.73
N MET A 171 -6.12 23.75 -23.62
CA MET A 171 -4.75 23.35 -23.35
C MET A 171 -4.15 22.55 -24.50
N CYS A 172 -4.91 21.63 -25.11
CA CYS A 172 -4.45 20.74 -26.18
C CYS A 172 -4.80 21.19 -27.61
N ASP A 173 -5.53 22.31 -27.77
CA ASP A 173 -5.97 22.85 -29.07
C ASP A 173 -6.80 21.87 -29.93
N VAL A 174 -7.43 20.86 -29.32
CA VAL A 174 -8.33 19.90 -29.97
C VAL A 174 -9.68 19.77 -29.24
N ASP A 175 -10.75 19.53 -29.99
CA ASP A 175 -12.13 19.57 -29.47
C ASP A 175 -12.81 18.20 -29.37
N GLY A 176 -12.33 17.18 -30.10
CA GLY A 176 -13.05 15.92 -30.30
C GLY A 176 -13.41 15.17 -29.01
N PRO A 177 -12.43 14.86 -28.14
CA PRO A 177 -12.67 14.15 -26.88
C PRO A 177 -13.65 14.87 -25.98
N ARG A 178 -13.48 16.20 -25.79
CA ARG A 178 -14.39 17.03 -24.99
C ARG A 178 -15.80 17.06 -25.57
N ALA A 179 -15.93 17.21 -26.89
CA ALA A 179 -17.23 17.23 -27.56
C ALA A 179 -18.00 15.92 -27.37
N LEU A 180 -17.31 14.78 -27.32
CA LEU A 180 -17.94 13.47 -27.07
C LEU A 180 -18.49 13.39 -25.64
N ILE A 181 -17.70 13.81 -24.64
CA ILE A 181 -18.14 13.81 -23.24
C ILE A 181 -19.32 14.77 -23.05
N ASP A 182 -19.26 15.96 -23.64
CA ASP A 182 -20.37 16.94 -23.60
C ASP A 182 -21.64 16.40 -24.26
N HIS A 183 -21.51 15.67 -25.37
CA HIS A 183 -22.62 15.01 -26.02
C HIS A 183 -23.32 14.01 -25.10
N PHE A 184 -22.56 13.17 -24.38
CA PHE A 184 -23.13 12.18 -23.46
C PHE A 184 -23.74 12.78 -22.20
N ASN A 185 -23.18 13.88 -21.69
CA ASN A 185 -23.80 14.65 -20.61
C ASN A 185 -25.13 15.26 -21.08
N ALA A 186 -25.16 15.87 -22.27
CA ALA A 186 -26.37 16.48 -22.81
C ALA A 186 -27.47 15.47 -23.15
N SER A 187 -27.10 14.24 -23.51
CA SER A 187 -28.05 13.15 -23.83
C SER A 187 -28.41 12.26 -22.64
N GLU A 188 -28.01 12.64 -21.41
CA GLU A 188 -28.19 11.87 -20.17
C GLU A 188 -27.66 10.42 -20.21
N VAL A 189 -26.77 10.12 -21.17
CA VAL A 189 -26.07 8.84 -21.23
C VAL A 189 -25.18 8.69 -19.99
N ILE A 190 -24.59 9.80 -19.54
CA ILE A 190 -23.92 9.92 -18.26
C ILE A 190 -24.91 10.53 -17.25
N PRO A 191 -25.16 9.93 -16.06
CA PRO A 191 -24.54 8.72 -15.51
C PRO A 191 -25.35 7.42 -15.75
N GLN A 192 -26.40 7.45 -16.60
CA GLN A 192 -27.38 6.36 -16.71
C GLN A 192 -26.77 5.06 -17.26
N GLN A 193 -26.00 5.17 -18.35
CA GLN A 193 -25.42 4.04 -19.07
C GLN A 193 -23.89 4.03 -19.03
N ILE A 194 -23.27 5.18 -18.73
CA ILE A 194 -21.82 5.33 -18.57
C ILE A 194 -21.55 6.05 -17.25
N GLU A 195 -20.60 5.56 -16.47
CA GLU A 195 -19.97 6.30 -15.37
C GLU A 195 -18.72 7.03 -15.88
N LEU A 196 -18.51 8.27 -15.45
CA LEU A 196 -17.42 9.13 -15.93
C LEU A 196 -16.58 9.65 -14.76
N ILE A 197 -15.27 9.57 -14.93
CA ILE A 197 -14.27 10.27 -14.11
C ILE A 197 -13.42 11.12 -15.07
N GLU A 198 -13.33 12.42 -14.81
CA GLU A 198 -12.39 13.32 -15.49
C GLU A 198 -11.22 13.62 -14.56
N MET A 199 -9.99 13.55 -15.09
CA MET A 199 -8.77 13.82 -14.34
C MET A 199 -7.93 14.86 -15.08
N GLN A 200 -7.56 15.92 -14.36
CA GLN A 200 -6.61 16.91 -14.83
C GLN A 200 -5.19 16.38 -14.67
N THR A 201 -4.46 16.31 -15.78
CA THR A 201 -3.06 15.90 -15.85
C THR A 201 -2.14 17.12 -15.75
N ARG A 202 -0.88 16.90 -15.39
CA ARG A 202 0.10 17.97 -15.13
C ARG A 202 0.48 18.76 -16.39
N ASP A 203 0.49 18.10 -17.55
CA ASP A 203 0.64 18.73 -18.86
C ASP A 203 -0.58 19.60 -19.26
N GLY A 204 -1.71 19.43 -18.56
CA GLY A 204 -2.93 20.19 -18.73
C GLY A 204 -3.91 19.62 -19.76
N PHE A 205 -3.56 18.55 -20.48
CA PHE A 205 -4.39 18.00 -21.56
C PHE A 205 -5.57 17.18 -21.04
N GLY A 206 -5.39 16.48 -19.92
CA GLY A 206 -6.42 15.75 -19.19
C GLY A 206 -6.77 14.38 -19.78
N ILE A 207 -7.33 13.52 -18.94
CA ILE A 207 -7.89 12.21 -19.33
C ILE A 207 -9.30 12.04 -18.80
N ALA A 208 -10.15 11.32 -19.54
CA ALA A 208 -11.44 10.83 -19.06
C ALA A 208 -11.46 9.31 -19.03
N ILE A 209 -11.94 8.74 -17.93
CA ILE A 209 -12.16 7.31 -17.74
C ILE A 209 -13.67 7.07 -17.67
N LEU A 210 -14.17 6.28 -18.62
CA LEU A 210 -15.58 5.96 -18.79
C LEU A 210 -15.80 4.47 -18.50
N ARG A 211 -16.77 4.12 -17.67
CA ARG A 211 -17.14 2.72 -17.40
C ARG A 211 -18.53 2.42 -17.95
N LYS A 212 -18.65 1.39 -18.80
CA LYS A 212 -19.93 0.95 -19.40
C LYS A 212 -20.79 0.25 -18.37
N LYS A 213 -22.03 0.70 -18.16
CA LYS A 213 -22.95 0.16 -17.13
C LYS A 213 -24.05 -0.73 -17.70
N SER A 214 -24.33 -0.64 -18.99
CA SER A 214 -25.37 -1.45 -19.64
C SER A 214 -24.95 -1.92 -21.03
N ASP A 215 -25.59 -2.99 -21.48
CA ASP A 215 -25.45 -3.58 -22.82
C ASP A 215 -26.17 -2.77 -23.91
N LYS A 216 -27.01 -1.81 -23.52
CA LYS A 216 -27.71 -0.91 -24.44
C LYS A 216 -26.72 -0.23 -25.39
N PRO A 217 -26.96 -0.31 -26.71
CA PRO A 217 -26.07 0.32 -27.67
C PRO A 217 -26.18 1.84 -27.56
N ILE A 218 -25.03 2.51 -27.65
CA ILE A 218 -24.93 3.97 -27.62
C ILE A 218 -24.35 4.43 -28.95
N GLN A 219 -24.95 5.47 -29.51
CA GLN A 219 -24.41 6.16 -30.68
C GLN A 219 -24.30 7.64 -30.41
N ALA A 220 -23.09 8.18 -30.56
CA ALA A 220 -22.82 9.60 -30.54
C ALA A 220 -23.27 10.20 -31.88
N LYS A 221 -24.13 11.23 -31.83
CA LYS A 221 -24.68 11.91 -33.02
C LYS A 221 -24.08 13.29 -33.18
N LEU A 222 -23.53 13.57 -34.37
CA LEU A 222 -23.18 14.92 -34.77
C LEU A 222 -24.46 15.74 -34.97
N SER A 223 -24.70 16.76 -34.16
CA SER A 223 -25.74 17.75 -34.43
C SER A 223 -25.34 18.57 -35.66
N LEU A 224 -26.02 18.35 -36.79
CA LEU A 224 -25.86 19.20 -37.97
C LEU A 224 -26.42 20.60 -37.66
N GLY A 225 -25.53 21.53 -37.37
CA GLY A 225 -25.85 22.95 -37.28
C GLY A 225 -25.98 23.43 -35.84
N ASP A 226 -24.85 23.78 -35.23
CA ASP A 226 -24.70 25.07 -34.58
C ASP A 226 -23.20 25.35 -34.45
N LYS A 227 -22.78 26.53 -34.91
CA LYS A 227 -21.45 27.05 -34.59
C LYS A 227 -21.38 27.11 -33.07
N VAL A 228 -20.63 26.22 -32.43
CA VAL A 228 -20.30 26.32 -31.01
C VAL A 228 -19.56 27.64 -30.85
N LYS A 229 -20.29 28.68 -30.44
CA LYS A 229 -19.71 29.96 -30.04
C LYS A 229 -18.97 29.69 -28.74
N ILE A 230 -17.66 29.54 -28.85
CA ILE A 230 -16.73 29.66 -27.72
C ILE A 230 -16.84 31.10 -27.21
N GLY A 231 -17.73 31.31 -26.25
CA GLY A 231 -18.03 32.60 -25.66
C GLY A 231 -16.95 33.01 -24.66
N SER A 232 -16.24 34.08 -24.99
CA SER A 232 -15.34 34.82 -24.11
C SER A 232 -15.92 35.02 -22.70
N ARG A 233 -15.15 34.65 -21.67
CA ARG A 233 -15.38 34.97 -20.25
C ARG A 233 -15.64 36.46 -20.07
N LYS A 234 -16.89 36.86 -19.76
CA LYS A 234 -17.25 38.10 -19.05
C LYS A 234 -18.74 38.07 -18.71
N HIS A 235 -19.05 37.51 -17.54
CA HIS A 235 -20.12 37.93 -16.60
C HIS A 235 -20.36 36.82 -15.57
N LEU A 236 -19.59 36.85 -14.48
CA LEU A 236 -19.97 36.14 -13.25
C LEU A 236 -21.24 36.82 -12.68
N LYS A 237 -22.39 36.17 -12.87
CA LYS A 237 -23.50 36.31 -11.92
C LYS A 237 -23.33 35.22 -10.87
N ARG A 238 -23.34 35.64 -9.60
CA ARG A 238 -23.29 34.79 -8.40
C ARG A 238 -24.24 33.59 -8.54
N ILE A 239 -23.68 32.39 -8.56
CA ILE A 239 -24.42 31.12 -8.43
C ILE A 239 -24.54 30.81 -6.94
N PRO A 240 -25.70 30.36 -6.42
CA PRO A 240 -25.84 29.98 -5.03
C PRO A 240 -25.00 28.73 -4.73
N LEU A 241 -24.28 28.76 -3.60
CA LEU A 241 -23.54 27.64 -3.03
C LEU A 241 -24.50 26.55 -2.52
N PHE A 242 -25.00 25.69 -3.41
CA PHE A 242 -25.60 24.40 -3.04
C PHE A 242 -25.50 23.43 -4.23
N SER A 243 -24.34 22.80 -4.44
CA SER A 243 -24.34 21.51 -5.12
C SER A 243 -24.84 20.48 -4.11
N LYS A 244 -26.04 19.95 -4.32
CA LYS A 244 -26.45 18.72 -3.66
C LYS A 244 -25.38 17.67 -3.98
N THR A 245 -24.62 17.27 -2.98
CA THR A 245 -23.81 16.06 -3.04
C THR A 245 -24.76 14.91 -3.28
N HIS A 246 -24.77 14.37 -4.50
CA HIS A 246 -25.39 13.08 -4.75
C HIS A 246 -24.49 12.01 -4.14
N PRO A 247 -25.01 11.14 -3.27
CA PRO A 247 -24.25 9.99 -2.81
C PRO A 247 -24.19 8.98 -3.96
N THR A 248 -23.01 8.68 -4.47
CA THR A 248 -22.81 7.52 -5.35
C THR A 248 -21.76 6.61 -4.72
N LEU A 249 -22.14 5.97 -3.62
CA LEU A 249 -21.70 4.60 -3.39
C LEU A 249 -22.42 3.73 -4.43
N PRO A 250 -21.73 2.89 -5.22
CA PRO A 250 -22.42 1.90 -6.04
C PRO A 250 -23.24 1.00 -5.12
N SER A 251 -24.43 0.62 -5.61
CA SER A 251 -25.35 -0.28 -4.93
C SER A 251 -24.63 -1.53 -4.41
N THR A 252 -24.94 -1.87 -3.16
CA THR A 252 -24.54 -3.08 -2.42
C THR A 252 -25.22 -4.33 -2.98
N GLU A 253 -25.24 -4.53 -4.30
CA GLU A 253 -25.70 -5.79 -4.88
C GLU A 253 -24.58 -6.83 -4.69
N LYS A 254 -24.81 -7.76 -3.77
CA LYS A 254 -23.91 -8.88 -3.53
C LYS A 254 -24.02 -9.83 -4.73
N PHE A 255 -22.97 -9.89 -5.55
CA PHE A 255 -22.82 -10.91 -6.57
C PHE A 255 -22.36 -12.21 -5.91
N GLN A 256 -23.11 -13.29 -6.12
CA GLN A 256 -22.71 -14.63 -5.71
C GLN A 256 -22.17 -15.37 -6.92
N VAL A 257 -20.99 -15.96 -6.76
CA VAL A 257 -20.37 -16.79 -7.78
C VAL A 257 -20.05 -18.13 -7.14
N ILE A 258 -20.57 -19.20 -7.74
CA ILE A 258 -20.42 -20.57 -7.25
C ILE A 258 -19.75 -21.39 -8.34
N ILE A 259 -18.66 -22.05 -8.00
CA ILE A 259 -17.98 -22.99 -8.90
C ILE A 259 -18.11 -24.38 -8.30
N THR A 260 -18.73 -25.29 -9.04
CA THR A 260 -18.85 -26.69 -8.66
C THR A 260 -17.85 -27.50 -9.49
N VAL A 261 -16.91 -28.17 -8.81
CA VAL A 261 -15.95 -29.07 -9.46
C VAL A 261 -16.43 -30.51 -9.33
N VAL A 262 -16.56 -31.21 -10.46
CA VAL A 262 -17.09 -32.58 -10.51
C VAL A 262 -16.19 -33.51 -11.32
N ASP A 263 -16.30 -34.80 -11.01
CA ASP A 263 -15.67 -35.86 -11.78
C ASP A 263 -16.40 -36.05 -13.12
N ALA A 264 -15.67 -35.96 -14.23
CA ALA A 264 -16.25 -35.95 -15.58
C ALA A 264 -17.00 -37.24 -15.95
N GLN A 265 -16.69 -38.38 -15.31
CA GLN A 265 -17.35 -39.66 -15.62
C GLN A 265 -18.55 -39.94 -14.71
N SER A 266 -18.38 -39.72 -13.41
CA SER A 266 -19.38 -40.07 -12.40
C SER A 266 -20.32 -38.92 -12.05
N GLY A 267 -19.98 -37.69 -12.44
CA GLY A 267 -20.71 -36.47 -12.08
C GLY A 267 -20.66 -36.15 -10.58
N LYS A 268 -19.85 -36.88 -9.80
CA LYS A 268 -19.76 -36.69 -8.36
C LYS A 268 -18.90 -35.46 -8.03
N PRO A 269 -19.24 -34.70 -6.97
CA PRO A 269 -18.42 -33.58 -6.54
C PRO A 269 -17.01 -34.01 -6.13
N ILE A 270 -16.01 -33.21 -6.50
CA ILE A 270 -14.62 -33.41 -6.11
C ILE A 270 -14.32 -32.47 -4.95
N SER A 271 -14.15 -33.03 -3.76
CA SER A 271 -13.67 -32.28 -2.58
C SER A 271 -12.15 -32.17 -2.60
N GLY A 272 -11.60 -31.07 -2.08
CA GLY A 272 -10.15 -30.87 -2.02
C GLY A 272 -9.50 -30.44 -3.34
N ALA A 273 -10.28 -30.05 -4.35
CA ALA A 273 -9.75 -29.48 -5.59
C ALA A 273 -9.28 -28.04 -5.33
N GLU A 274 -8.05 -27.74 -5.72
CA GLU A 274 -7.43 -26.44 -5.62
C GLU A 274 -7.85 -25.56 -6.80
N PHE A 275 -8.43 -24.41 -6.48
CA PHE A 275 -8.78 -23.31 -7.37
C PHE A 275 -7.74 -22.21 -7.22
N ILE A 276 -7.20 -21.68 -8.32
CA ILE A 276 -6.27 -20.56 -8.34
C ILE A 276 -6.78 -19.51 -9.33
N CYS A 277 -6.85 -18.24 -8.92
CA CYS A 277 -7.19 -17.12 -9.80
C CYS A 277 -6.03 -16.11 -9.92
N PRO A 278 -5.23 -16.14 -11.01
CA PRO A 278 -4.12 -15.21 -11.23
C PRO A 278 -4.53 -13.72 -11.25
N GLN A 279 -5.75 -13.41 -11.73
CA GLN A 279 -6.27 -12.04 -11.69
C GLN A 279 -6.61 -11.53 -10.28
N ARG A 280 -6.62 -12.38 -9.27
CA ARG A 280 -6.82 -11.97 -7.87
C ARG A 280 -5.59 -12.24 -7.02
N CYS A 281 -4.43 -11.81 -7.52
CA CYS A 281 -3.14 -11.97 -6.85
C CYS A 281 -2.82 -13.44 -6.51
N GLY A 282 -3.25 -14.38 -7.36
CA GLY A 282 -3.08 -15.81 -7.13
C GLY A 282 -3.96 -16.33 -6.00
N GLU A 283 -5.14 -15.74 -5.77
CA GLU A 283 -6.11 -16.22 -4.78
C GLU A 283 -6.33 -17.72 -4.92
N GLN A 284 -6.12 -18.44 -3.82
CA GLN A 284 -6.29 -19.89 -3.75
C GLN A 284 -7.52 -20.23 -2.91
N ARG A 285 -8.33 -21.18 -3.39
CA ARG A 285 -9.44 -21.77 -2.65
C ARG A 285 -9.46 -23.28 -2.85
N ILE A 286 -10.16 -23.98 -1.96
CA ILE A 286 -10.31 -25.42 -2.03
C ILE A 286 -11.80 -25.76 -2.02
N THR A 287 -12.22 -26.70 -2.85
CA THR A 287 -13.62 -27.14 -2.89
C THR A 287 -14.03 -27.86 -1.60
N GLY A 288 -15.25 -27.55 -1.13
CA GLY A 288 -15.89 -28.22 0.01
C GLY A 288 -16.26 -29.69 -0.27
N GLU A 289 -16.92 -30.35 0.68
CA GLU A 289 -17.42 -31.73 0.48
C GLU A 289 -18.46 -31.84 -0.64
N ASP A 290 -19.18 -30.74 -0.89
CA ASP A 290 -20.14 -30.57 -1.98
C ASP A 290 -19.47 -30.21 -3.32
N GLY A 291 -18.13 -30.17 -3.37
CA GLY A 291 -17.35 -29.79 -4.54
C GLY A 291 -17.44 -28.31 -4.90
N ASN A 292 -18.00 -27.46 -4.04
CA ASN A 292 -18.23 -26.06 -4.34
C ASN A 292 -17.11 -25.14 -3.83
N VAL A 293 -16.87 -24.07 -4.57
CA VAL A 293 -16.15 -22.87 -4.15
C VAL A 293 -17.09 -21.67 -4.28
N TYR A 294 -17.28 -20.93 -3.19
CA TYR A 294 -18.07 -19.69 -3.15
C TYR A 294 -17.13 -18.49 -3.27
N LEU A 295 -17.46 -17.54 -4.13
CA LEU A 295 -16.62 -16.41 -4.54
C LEU A 295 -17.34 -15.06 -4.32
N ASP A 296 -17.71 -14.76 -3.07
CA ASP A 296 -18.63 -13.67 -2.67
C ASP A 296 -18.11 -12.23 -2.88
N HIS A 297 -16.87 -12.06 -3.34
CA HIS A 297 -16.23 -10.75 -3.58
C HIS A 297 -15.76 -10.57 -5.02
N TYR A 298 -16.18 -11.45 -5.93
CA TYR A 298 -15.86 -11.33 -7.34
C TYR A 298 -16.80 -10.28 -7.97
N LEU A 299 -16.19 -9.22 -8.49
CA LEU A 299 -16.92 -8.19 -9.22
C LEU A 299 -17.16 -8.63 -10.67
N PRO A 300 -18.16 -8.05 -11.36
CA PRO A 300 -18.35 -8.25 -12.80
C PRO A 300 -17.07 -8.01 -13.61
N ASN A 301 -16.45 -9.11 -14.05
CA ASN A 301 -15.19 -9.17 -14.77
C ASN A 301 -14.98 -10.58 -15.36
N ARG A 302 -13.97 -10.71 -16.22
CA ARG A 302 -13.47 -11.98 -16.71
C ARG A 302 -12.30 -12.45 -15.87
N TYR A 303 -12.35 -13.70 -15.40
CA TYR A 303 -11.31 -14.31 -14.59
C TYR A 303 -10.86 -15.61 -15.26
N LEU A 304 -9.57 -15.74 -15.53
CA LEU A 304 -8.90 -16.99 -15.78
C LEU A 304 -8.64 -17.68 -14.45
N ILE A 305 -8.88 -18.97 -14.42
CA ILE A 305 -8.64 -19.80 -13.25
C ILE A 305 -7.96 -21.11 -13.64
N ASP A 306 -7.19 -21.63 -12.70
CA ASP A 306 -6.63 -22.97 -12.78
C ASP A 306 -7.29 -23.84 -11.71
N ILE A 307 -7.65 -25.07 -12.10
CA ILE A 307 -8.20 -26.07 -11.21
C ILE A 307 -7.32 -27.31 -11.23
N SER A 308 -6.94 -27.80 -10.05
CA SER A 308 -6.21 -29.07 -9.91
C SER A 308 -6.76 -29.91 -8.76
N ALA A 309 -6.73 -31.24 -8.89
CA ALA A 309 -7.13 -32.15 -7.82
C ALA A 309 -6.30 -33.43 -7.88
N LYS A 310 -6.04 -34.03 -6.71
CA LYS A 310 -5.25 -35.26 -6.62
C LYS A 310 -5.97 -36.41 -7.35
N GLY A 311 -5.27 -37.05 -8.29
CA GLY A 311 -5.84 -38.14 -9.10
C GLY A 311 -6.59 -37.67 -10.35
N TYR A 312 -6.60 -36.36 -10.62
CA TYR A 312 -7.25 -35.74 -11.78
C TYR A 312 -6.25 -34.99 -12.65
N THR A 313 -6.58 -34.82 -13.93
CA THR A 313 -5.83 -33.95 -14.84
C THR A 313 -6.19 -32.49 -14.55
N ALA A 314 -5.18 -31.66 -14.28
CA ALA A 314 -5.39 -30.23 -14.03
C ALA A 314 -5.91 -29.52 -15.30
N LYS A 315 -6.82 -28.57 -15.14
CA LYS A 315 -7.27 -27.66 -16.18
C LYS A 315 -6.77 -26.26 -15.87
N ARG A 316 -6.27 -25.57 -16.89
CA ARG A 316 -5.71 -24.21 -16.77
C ARG A 316 -6.43 -23.25 -17.69
N ASP A 317 -6.31 -21.96 -17.40
CA ASP A 317 -6.86 -20.86 -18.21
C ASP A 317 -8.37 -20.98 -18.45
N ILE A 318 -9.12 -21.51 -17.48
CA ILE A 318 -10.57 -21.60 -17.57
C ILE A 318 -11.15 -20.20 -17.40
N LEU A 319 -11.94 -19.76 -18.39
CA LEU A 319 -12.58 -18.46 -18.35
C LEU A 319 -13.89 -18.51 -17.54
N LEU A 320 -13.94 -17.73 -16.47
CA LEU A 320 -15.15 -17.34 -15.77
C LEU A 320 -15.57 -15.94 -16.25
N ASP A 321 -16.77 -15.83 -16.78
CA ASP A 321 -17.34 -14.55 -17.19
C ASP A 321 -18.46 -14.14 -16.25
N ILE A 322 -18.20 -13.14 -15.40
CA ILE A 322 -19.14 -12.64 -14.41
C ILE A 322 -19.70 -11.33 -14.93
N SER A 323 -21.00 -11.32 -15.18
CA SER A 323 -21.71 -10.18 -15.74
C SER A 323 -22.35 -9.32 -14.64
N ALA A 324 -22.53 -8.02 -14.94
CA ALA A 324 -23.16 -7.09 -14.01
C ALA A 324 -24.70 -7.17 -13.99
N ASP A 325 -25.31 -7.89 -14.94
CA ASP A 325 -26.77 -8.00 -15.09
C ASP A 325 -27.39 -9.15 -14.27
N LYS A 326 -26.56 -10.02 -13.67
CA LYS A 326 -26.99 -11.20 -12.91
C LYS A 326 -26.41 -11.19 -11.50
N PRO A 327 -27.24 -11.31 -10.44
CA PRO A 327 -26.74 -11.35 -9.07
C PRO A 327 -26.13 -12.70 -8.67
N LEU A 328 -26.43 -13.80 -9.40
CA LEU A 328 -25.89 -15.14 -9.14
C LEU A 328 -25.31 -15.74 -10.43
N HIS A 329 -24.08 -16.26 -10.34
CA HIS A 329 -23.42 -17.01 -11.39
C HIS A 329 -23.00 -18.38 -10.87
N THR A 330 -23.28 -19.43 -11.64
CA THR A 330 -22.87 -20.79 -11.31
C THR A 330 -22.08 -21.36 -12.48
N PHE A 331 -20.93 -21.95 -12.18
CA PHE A 331 -20.06 -22.62 -13.14
C PHE A 331 -19.84 -24.06 -12.70
N THR A 332 -19.88 -24.99 -13.65
CA THR A 332 -19.51 -26.39 -13.41
C THR A 332 -18.23 -26.70 -14.17
N ILE A 333 -17.22 -27.20 -13.45
CA ILE A 333 -15.93 -27.57 -14.02
C ILE A 333 -15.72 -29.07 -13.83
N GLU A 334 -15.63 -29.77 -14.96
CA GLU A 334 -15.42 -31.22 -14.96
C GLU A 334 -13.92 -31.53 -15.02
N LEU A 335 -13.42 -32.39 -14.13
CA LEU A 335 -12.07 -32.92 -14.19
C LEU A 335 -12.07 -34.41 -14.58
N GLU A 336 -11.15 -34.79 -15.46
CA GLU A 336 -10.98 -36.19 -15.87
C GLU A 336 -10.00 -36.90 -14.94
N ALA A 337 -10.39 -38.10 -14.47
CA ALA A 337 -9.52 -38.94 -13.66
C ALA A 337 -8.24 -39.31 -14.45
N GLY A 338 -7.08 -38.97 -13.91
CA GLY A 338 -5.80 -39.17 -14.56
C GLY A 338 -5.35 -40.63 -14.49
N ILE A 339 -5.14 -41.27 -15.64
CA ILE A 339 -4.44 -42.56 -15.72
C ILE A 339 -2.98 -42.33 -15.33
N PHE A 340 -2.60 -42.71 -14.11
CA PHE A 340 -1.22 -42.66 -13.66
C PHE A 340 -0.39 -43.74 -14.40
N LYS A 341 0.39 -43.33 -15.41
CA LYS A 341 1.53 -44.10 -15.93
C LYS A 341 2.82 -43.33 -15.59
N PRO A 342 3.68 -43.84 -14.68
CA PRO A 342 4.94 -43.17 -14.39
C PRO A 342 5.83 -43.26 -15.65
N LYS A 343 6.16 -42.11 -16.24
CA LYS A 343 7.26 -41.99 -17.21
C LYS A 343 8.53 -41.65 -16.44
N SER A 344 9.54 -42.50 -16.58
CA SER A 344 10.90 -42.27 -16.12
C SER A 344 11.47 -40.99 -16.76
N MET A 345 11.91 -40.05 -15.92
CA MET A 345 12.71 -38.90 -16.34
C MET A 345 14.12 -39.37 -16.72
N PRO A 346 14.72 -38.85 -17.80
CA PRO A 346 16.11 -39.13 -18.13
C PRO A 346 17.04 -38.47 -17.10
N GLN A 347 18.01 -39.24 -16.61
CA GLN A 347 19.10 -38.75 -15.77
C GLN A 347 19.98 -37.78 -16.57
N SER A 348 20.17 -36.57 -16.03
CA SER A 348 21.24 -35.66 -16.44
C SER A 348 22.33 -35.64 -15.36
N PRO A 349 23.59 -35.34 -15.71
CA PRO A 349 24.75 -35.74 -14.92
C PRO A 349 24.82 -34.98 -13.60
N GLU A 350 25.13 -35.72 -12.54
CA GLU A 350 25.41 -35.23 -11.19
C GLU A 350 26.49 -34.13 -11.21
N SER A 351 26.08 -32.87 -11.08
CA SER A 351 26.92 -31.87 -10.43
C SER A 351 26.61 -31.93 -8.94
N GLN A 352 27.55 -32.44 -8.16
CA GLN A 352 27.51 -32.50 -6.70
C GLN A 352 27.36 -31.08 -6.11
N PHE A 353 26.13 -30.62 -5.94
CA PHE A 353 25.79 -29.64 -4.92
C PHE A 353 25.20 -30.43 -3.76
N ASN A 354 25.96 -30.53 -2.68
CA ASN A 354 25.52 -31.12 -1.42
C ASN A 354 24.83 -30.00 -0.63
N PRO A 355 23.48 -29.92 -0.56
CA PRO A 355 22.83 -28.95 0.29
C PRO A 355 22.83 -29.57 1.69
N GLN A 356 23.86 -29.26 2.47
CA GLN A 356 23.64 -29.22 3.91
C GLN A 356 22.64 -28.09 4.14
N SER A 357 21.35 -28.43 4.17
CA SER A 357 20.32 -27.54 4.68
C SER A 357 20.69 -27.23 6.13
N ILE A 358 21.29 -26.06 6.35
CA ILE A 358 21.38 -25.49 7.68
C ILE A 358 19.92 -25.21 8.07
N GLN A 359 19.34 -26.09 8.88
CA GLN A 359 18.05 -25.83 9.51
C GLN A 359 18.31 -24.72 10.52
N ILE A 360 18.03 -23.46 10.16
CA ILE A 360 18.23 -22.31 11.04
C ILE A 360 17.23 -22.44 12.18
N GLU A 361 17.71 -22.77 13.38
CA GLU A 361 16.90 -22.75 14.59
C GLU A 361 16.82 -21.32 15.12
N TRP A 362 15.68 -20.67 14.91
CA TRP A 362 15.42 -19.33 15.41
C TRP A 362 14.07 -19.28 16.13
N ALA A 363 14.06 -18.77 17.36
CA ALA A 363 12.86 -18.63 18.19
C ALA A 363 11.73 -17.87 17.47
N LEU A 364 12.08 -16.97 16.54
CA LEU A 364 11.10 -16.24 15.74
C LEU A 364 10.22 -17.17 14.89
N PHE A 365 10.76 -18.25 14.32
CA PHE A 365 9.95 -19.16 13.51
C PHE A 365 8.90 -19.89 14.33
N GLU A 366 9.23 -20.24 15.58
CA GLU A 366 8.26 -20.82 16.50
C GLU A 366 7.20 -19.78 16.92
N ARG A 367 7.62 -18.55 17.22
CA ARG A 367 6.71 -17.42 17.49
C ARG A 367 5.71 -17.23 16.34
N MET A 368 6.20 -17.23 15.10
CA MET A 368 5.38 -17.13 13.90
C MET A 368 4.37 -18.27 13.79
N ARG A 369 4.80 -19.51 14.09
CA ARG A 369 3.93 -20.70 14.08
C ARG A 369 2.82 -20.58 15.11
N LEU A 370 3.12 -20.14 16.33
CA LEU A 370 2.14 -19.89 17.39
C LEU A 370 1.17 -18.77 16.99
N ALA A 371 1.68 -17.68 16.43
CA ALA A 371 0.85 -16.57 15.97
C ALA A 371 -0.12 -16.95 14.84
N ALA A 372 0.26 -17.90 13.97
CA ALA A 372 -0.60 -18.42 12.91
C ALA A 372 -1.77 -19.28 13.43
N GLN A 373 -1.70 -19.78 14.67
CA GLN A 373 -2.76 -20.56 15.31
C GLN A 373 -3.82 -19.69 16.01
N VAL A 374 -3.58 -18.39 16.14
CA VAL A 374 -4.54 -17.47 16.75
C VAL A 374 -5.76 -17.34 15.82
N GLU A 375 -6.90 -17.82 16.29
CA GLU A 375 -8.17 -17.78 15.57
C GLU A 375 -8.59 -16.33 15.31
N ILE A 376 -8.82 -15.98 14.04
CA ILE A 376 -9.22 -14.64 13.62
C ILE A 376 -10.73 -14.65 13.46
N GLN A 377 -11.43 -13.87 14.27
CA GLN A 377 -12.84 -13.65 14.00
C GLN A 377 -12.98 -12.84 12.71
N PRO A 378 -13.83 -13.27 11.75
CA PRO A 378 -14.04 -12.52 10.52
C PRO A 378 -14.49 -11.10 10.86
N ALA A 379 -14.04 -10.13 10.05
CA ALA A 379 -14.50 -8.75 10.09
C ALA A 379 -15.98 -8.68 9.64
N ASN A 380 -16.89 -9.24 10.44
CA ASN A 380 -18.30 -8.89 10.38
C ASN A 380 -18.40 -7.38 10.58
N ASP A 381 -19.31 -6.74 9.82
CA ASP A 381 -19.50 -5.29 9.75
C ASP A 381 -19.09 -4.57 11.04
N PHE A 382 -18.21 -3.59 10.87
CA PHE A 382 -17.69 -2.76 11.96
C PHE A 382 -18.89 -2.14 12.68
N MET A 383 -19.30 -2.81 13.76
CA MET A 383 -20.53 -2.61 14.52
C MET A 383 -21.82 -2.97 13.76
N PRO A 384 -22.65 -3.92 14.26
CA PRO A 384 -24.06 -3.88 13.93
C PRO A 384 -24.60 -2.49 14.32
N GLN A 385 -25.35 -1.85 13.42
CA GLN A 385 -26.19 -0.71 13.79
C GLN A 385 -26.94 -1.14 15.05
N THR A 386 -26.70 -0.44 16.17
CA THR A 386 -27.54 -0.62 17.35
C THR A 386 -28.97 -0.48 16.85
N ALA A 387 -29.77 -1.53 17.08
CA ALA A 387 -31.20 -1.46 16.88
C ALA A 387 -31.70 -0.14 17.48
N ALA A 388 -32.65 0.50 16.82
CA ALA A 388 -33.21 1.81 17.13
C ALA A 388 -33.99 1.86 18.47
N ASP A 389 -33.47 1.19 19.50
CA ASP A 389 -33.84 1.38 20.89
C ASP A 389 -33.18 2.69 21.36
N GLU A 390 -33.92 3.48 22.13
CA GLU A 390 -33.57 4.84 22.58
C GLU A 390 -32.17 4.92 23.21
N VAL A 391 -31.15 5.32 22.43
CA VAL A 391 -29.82 5.62 22.96
C VAL A 391 -29.96 6.80 23.90
N ALA A 392 -29.53 6.66 25.16
CA ALA A 392 -29.60 7.75 26.13
C ALA A 392 -28.69 8.91 25.68
N VAL A 393 -29.28 10.07 25.40
CA VAL A 393 -28.55 11.28 25.00
C VAL A 393 -28.48 12.26 26.17
N ARG A 394 -27.27 12.67 26.54
CA ARG A 394 -26.98 13.73 27.51
C ARG A 394 -26.31 14.90 26.79
N VAL A 395 -26.84 16.11 26.97
CA VAL A 395 -26.27 17.33 26.39
C VAL A 395 -25.92 18.27 27.52
N ILE A 396 -24.63 18.60 27.67
CA ILE A 396 -24.15 19.54 28.68
C ILE A 396 -24.26 20.98 28.11
N PRO A 397 -25.02 21.88 28.74
CA PRO A 397 -25.13 23.26 28.26
C PRO A 397 -23.82 24.04 28.53
N PRO A 398 -23.47 25.03 27.68
CA PRO A 398 -22.25 25.83 27.85
C PRO A 398 -22.09 26.46 29.24
N ASP A 399 -23.19 26.95 29.83
CA ASP A 399 -23.19 27.64 31.12
C ASP A 399 -22.95 26.69 32.31
N ASP A 400 -23.02 25.38 32.10
CA ASP A 400 -22.79 24.33 33.11
C ASP A 400 -21.67 23.37 32.70
N PHE A 401 -20.78 23.79 31.78
CA PHE A 401 -19.65 22.96 31.37
C PHE A 401 -18.55 22.99 32.42
N ASN A 402 -18.64 22.08 33.39
CA ASN A 402 -17.66 21.88 34.46
C ASN A 402 -17.47 20.39 34.77
N ALA A 403 -16.41 20.06 35.51
CA ALA A 403 -16.06 18.68 35.85
C ALA A 403 -17.18 17.92 36.57
N SER A 404 -17.78 18.53 37.60
CA SER A 404 -18.86 17.92 38.38
C SER A 404 -20.05 17.56 37.51
N ARG A 405 -20.41 18.44 36.55
CA ARG A 405 -21.49 18.16 35.61
C ARG A 405 -21.16 17.01 34.67
N LEU A 406 -19.95 16.99 34.09
CA LEU A 406 -19.51 15.89 33.22
C LEU A 406 -19.58 14.53 33.93
N PHE A 407 -19.02 14.44 35.14
CA PHE A 407 -19.05 13.19 35.91
C PHE A 407 -20.48 12.77 36.29
N ALA A 408 -21.36 13.72 36.63
CA ALA A 408 -22.75 13.42 36.93
C ALA A 408 -23.50 12.84 35.72
N GLU A 409 -23.32 13.42 34.52
CA GLU A 409 -23.95 12.91 33.29
C GLU A 409 -23.43 11.53 32.91
N MET A 410 -22.11 11.32 33.03
CA MET A 410 -21.46 10.04 32.78
C MET A 410 -21.99 8.94 33.72
N ALA A 411 -22.15 9.26 35.01
CA ALA A 411 -22.69 8.35 36.01
C ALA A 411 -24.18 8.03 35.77
N ALA A 412 -24.94 9.00 35.23
CA ALA A 412 -26.36 8.86 34.93
C ALA A 412 -26.68 8.12 33.62
N LEU A 413 -25.68 7.67 32.87
CA LEU A 413 -25.89 6.81 31.71
C LEU A 413 -26.38 5.40 32.13
N PRO A 414 -27.19 4.73 31.29
CA PRO A 414 -27.49 3.31 31.43
C PRO A 414 -26.24 2.41 31.41
N GLU A 415 -26.40 1.14 31.82
CA GLU A 415 -25.31 0.14 31.78
C GLU A 415 -24.80 -0.13 30.36
N ASN A 416 -25.67 -0.03 29.35
CA ASN A 416 -25.33 -0.20 27.94
C ASN A 416 -24.77 1.07 27.27
N GLY A 417 -24.52 2.14 28.04
CA GLY A 417 -23.90 3.38 27.57
C GLY A 417 -24.90 4.41 27.04
N GLY A 418 -24.41 5.31 26.19
CA GLY A 418 -25.16 6.44 25.65
C GLY A 418 -24.25 7.56 25.16
N GLU A 419 -24.86 8.61 24.59
CA GLU A 419 -24.14 9.74 24.01
C GLU A 419 -24.04 10.90 25.00
N VAL A 420 -22.87 11.52 25.10
CA VAL A 420 -22.62 12.70 25.92
C VAL A 420 -22.04 13.80 25.03
N TYR A 421 -22.82 14.84 24.80
CA TYR A 421 -22.43 16.00 23.99
C TYR A 421 -21.85 17.10 24.89
N LEU A 422 -20.60 17.45 24.62
CA LEU A 422 -19.85 18.50 25.30
C LEU A 422 -19.92 19.80 24.49
N PRO A 423 -20.15 20.96 25.14
CA PRO A 423 -20.15 22.23 24.44
C PRO A 423 -18.71 22.69 24.13
N ALA A 424 -18.60 23.78 23.36
CA ALA A 424 -17.35 24.50 23.21
C ALA A 424 -16.91 25.05 24.58
N GLY A 425 -15.63 24.91 24.92
CA GLY A 425 -15.10 25.38 26.19
C GLY A 425 -13.93 24.52 26.67
N ARG A 426 -13.40 24.89 27.84
CA ARG A 426 -12.26 24.25 28.48
C ARG A 426 -12.63 23.89 29.90
N ILE A 427 -12.46 22.63 30.29
CA ILE A 427 -12.63 22.19 31.68
C ILE A 427 -11.36 21.53 32.21
N GLU A 428 -11.15 21.67 33.52
CA GLU A 428 -10.05 21.03 34.23
C GLU A 428 -10.59 19.83 35.02
N LEU A 429 -9.88 18.71 34.93
CA LEU A 429 -10.22 17.44 35.54
C LEU A 429 -9.07 17.03 36.44
N THR A 430 -9.37 16.76 37.71
CA THR A 430 -8.44 16.25 38.73
C THR A 430 -8.67 14.77 39.05
N GLU A 431 -9.57 14.13 38.30
CA GLU A 431 -9.89 12.71 38.38
C GLU A 431 -9.91 12.09 36.96
N THR A 432 -9.59 10.80 36.86
CA THR A 432 -9.65 10.04 35.61
C THR A 432 -11.08 9.95 35.08
N LEU A 433 -11.26 10.27 33.79
CA LEU A 433 -12.53 10.07 33.09
C LEU A 433 -12.61 8.63 32.55
N LYS A 434 -13.37 7.78 33.25
CA LYS A 434 -13.58 6.38 32.83
C LYS A 434 -14.71 6.31 31.81
N LEU A 435 -14.44 5.77 30.62
CA LEU A 435 -15.47 5.48 29.62
C LEU A 435 -15.82 3.98 29.68
N ARG A 436 -17.07 3.69 30.01
CA ARG A 436 -17.63 2.33 30.04
C ARG A 436 -18.20 1.93 28.68
N THR A 437 -18.55 0.66 28.55
CA THR A 437 -19.23 0.05 27.40
C THR A 437 -20.31 0.97 26.80
N GLY A 438 -20.28 1.14 25.47
CA GLY A 438 -21.30 1.88 24.73
C GLY A 438 -21.30 3.41 24.92
N VAL A 439 -20.32 3.98 25.61
CA VAL A 439 -20.23 5.44 25.74
C VAL A 439 -19.74 6.07 24.44
N HIS A 440 -20.45 7.10 23.98
CA HIS A 440 -20.07 7.98 22.89
C HIS A 440 -19.89 9.41 23.41
N LEU A 441 -18.64 9.88 23.50
CA LEU A 441 -18.32 11.24 23.97
C LEU A 441 -18.06 12.16 22.77
N VAL A 442 -18.87 13.20 22.60
CA VAL A 442 -18.83 14.07 21.42
C VAL A 442 -18.55 15.51 21.81
N GLY A 443 -17.40 16.04 21.42
CA GLY A 443 -17.06 17.44 21.55
C GLY A 443 -17.44 18.29 20.33
N VAL A 444 -17.12 19.58 20.43
CA VAL A 444 -17.16 20.52 19.29
C VAL A 444 -15.76 20.62 18.70
N LEU A 445 -15.64 20.27 17.42
CA LEU A 445 -14.35 20.21 16.70
C LEU A 445 -13.54 21.49 16.90
N GLY A 446 -12.32 21.32 17.42
CA GLY A 446 -11.38 22.41 17.68
C GLY A 446 -11.76 23.36 18.81
N LYS A 447 -12.85 23.10 19.57
CA LYS A 447 -13.38 24.01 20.60
C LYS A 447 -13.60 23.37 21.96
N THR A 448 -13.76 22.06 22.06
CA THR A 448 -13.89 21.36 23.34
C THR A 448 -12.53 20.88 23.82
N GLU A 449 -12.07 21.36 24.97
CA GLU A 449 -10.78 21.00 25.58
C GLU A 449 -10.96 20.41 26.99
N LEU A 450 -10.39 19.22 27.21
CA LEU A 450 -10.30 18.54 28.50
C LEU A 450 -8.86 18.61 29.02
N VAL A 451 -8.67 19.16 30.23
CA VAL A 451 -7.34 19.32 30.83
C VAL A 451 -7.24 18.46 32.08
N PHE A 452 -6.50 17.35 31.97
CA PHE A 452 -6.22 16.44 33.08
C PHE A 452 -4.98 16.91 33.86
N LYS A 453 -5.12 17.19 35.15
CA LYS A 453 -4.03 17.69 36.01
C LYS A 453 -3.65 16.69 37.09
N GLU A 454 -2.36 16.37 37.19
CA GLU A 454 -1.78 15.48 38.22
C GLU A 454 -2.43 14.09 38.30
N ILE A 455 -2.98 13.60 37.18
CA ILE A 455 -3.56 12.26 37.05
C ILE A 455 -2.65 11.42 36.15
N ASP A 456 -2.63 10.11 36.36
CA ASP A 456 -1.79 9.19 35.59
C ASP A 456 -2.44 8.83 34.25
N PHE A 457 -3.74 8.56 34.25
CA PHE A 457 -4.50 8.26 33.04
C PHE A 457 -5.66 9.24 32.92
N GLY A 458 -5.63 10.09 31.89
CA GLY A 458 -6.67 11.11 31.69
C GLY A 458 -8.02 10.47 31.38
N LEU A 459 -8.14 9.92 30.18
CA LEU A 459 -9.27 9.10 29.77
C LEU A 459 -8.89 7.62 29.84
N MET A 460 -9.71 6.80 30.51
CA MET A 460 -9.44 5.38 30.69
C MET A 460 -10.58 4.53 30.14
N ILE A 461 -10.23 3.53 29.33
CA ILE A 461 -11.14 2.52 28.78
C ILE A 461 -10.68 1.16 29.28
N GLN A 462 -11.56 0.45 29.99
CA GLN A 462 -11.27 -0.87 30.51
C GLN A 462 -12.55 -1.71 30.57
N GLY A 463 -12.54 -2.88 29.92
CA GLY A 463 -13.71 -3.74 29.73
C GLY A 463 -14.55 -3.38 28.49
N ASP A 464 -14.69 -4.37 27.59
CA ASP A 464 -15.46 -4.46 26.32
C ASP A 464 -16.78 -3.65 26.23
N ASN A 465 -17.32 -3.11 25.12
CA ASN A 465 -16.98 -2.88 23.71
C ASN A 465 -17.76 -1.62 23.24
N ARG A 466 -17.35 -0.98 22.13
CA ARG A 466 -18.08 0.13 21.47
C ARG A 466 -17.97 1.49 22.16
N VAL A 467 -16.77 1.88 22.55
CA VAL A 467 -16.49 3.25 23.03
C VAL A 467 -16.14 4.14 21.86
N ARG A 468 -16.72 5.35 21.82
CA ARG A 468 -16.45 6.36 20.79
C ARG A 468 -16.08 7.68 21.45
N VAL A 469 -15.05 8.35 20.93
CA VAL A 469 -14.66 9.69 21.35
C VAL A 469 -14.39 10.53 20.11
N GLU A 470 -15.11 11.65 19.97
CA GLU A 470 -15.06 12.47 18.77
C GLU A 470 -14.84 13.95 19.12
N ASN A 471 -14.01 14.64 18.34
CA ASN A 471 -13.91 16.11 18.34
C ASN A 471 -13.46 16.72 19.69
N VAL A 472 -12.50 16.09 20.38
CA VAL A 472 -12.01 16.53 21.69
C VAL A 472 -10.52 16.88 21.64
N ARG A 473 -10.14 17.99 22.27
CA ARG A 473 -8.75 18.32 22.59
C ARG A 473 -8.41 17.89 24.01
N ILE A 474 -7.23 17.33 24.21
CA ILE A 474 -6.76 16.87 25.50
C ILE A 474 -5.42 17.52 25.84
N ARG A 475 -5.30 18.00 27.09
CA ARG A 475 -4.02 18.32 27.72
C ARG A 475 -3.84 17.46 28.94
N HIS A 476 -2.65 16.93 29.13
CA HIS A 476 -2.30 16.11 30.29
C HIS A 476 -1.11 16.74 30.98
N GLN A 477 -1.35 17.36 32.13
CA GLN A 477 -0.40 18.24 32.83
C GLN A 477 0.06 17.63 34.14
N GLY A 478 1.35 17.79 34.44
CA GLY A 478 1.97 17.37 35.70
C GLY A 478 3.43 16.98 35.50
N ALA A 479 4.07 16.45 36.54
CA ALA A 479 5.47 16.00 36.47
C ALA A 479 5.66 14.82 35.51
N HIS A 480 6.79 14.73 34.79
CA HIS A 480 7.05 13.59 33.91
C HIS A 480 7.17 12.27 34.71
N LYS A 481 6.42 11.25 34.28
CA LYS A 481 6.53 9.83 34.67
C LYS A 481 5.79 8.99 33.63
N PHE A 482 5.90 7.67 33.67
CA PHE A 482 5.13 6.82 32.76
C PHE A 482 3.63 6.90 33.08
N CYS A 483 2.87 7.49 32.16
CA CYS A 483 1.46 7.86 32.29
C CYS A 483 0.92 8.21 30.89
N ALA A 484 -0.41 8.35 30.72
CA ALA A 484 -0.99 8.60 29.41
C ALA A 484 -2.19 9.55 29.44
N ALA A 485 -2.34 10.35 28.38
CA ALA A 485 -3.54 11.16 28.20
C ALA A 485 -4.78 10.29 27.92
N ILE A 486 -4.62 9.26 27.09
CA ILE A 486 -5.62 8.22 26.84
C ILE A 486 -4.99 6.86 27.10
N PHE A 487 -5.68 6.04 27.90
CA PHE A 487 -5.28 4.68 28.21
C PHE A 487 -6.42 3.69 27.92
N ALA A 488 -6.13 2.63 27.17
CA ALA A 488 -7.07 1.53 26.94
C ALA A 488 -6.41 0.17 27.20
N THR A 489 -7.17 -0.72 27.83
CA THR A 489 -6.74 -2.09 28.12
C THR A 489 -7.93 -3.03 28.26
N ARG A 490 -7.77 -4.30 27.86
CA ARG A 490 -8.83 -5.32 27.87
C ARG A 490 -10.15 -4.76 27.31
N ALA A 491 -10.07 -4.25 26.10
CA ALA A 491 -11.15 -3.50 25.48
C ALA A 491 -11.15 -3.74 23.96
N SER A 492 -12.34 -3.82 23.37
CA SER A 492 -12.46 -3.89 21.92
C SER A 492 -13.46 -2.92 21.31
N ASP A 493 -13.34 -2.73 20.00
CA ASP A 493 -14.22 -1.86 19.20
C ASP A 493 -14.24 -0.41 19.69
N ILE A 494 -13.06 0.21 19.69
CA ILE A 494 -12.88 1.60 20.12
C ILE A 494 -12.74 2.48 18.88
N LEU A 495 -13.41 3.62 18.85
CA LEU A 495 -13.23 4.66 17.82
C LEU A 495 -12.81 5.98 18.45
N PHE A 496 -11.69 6.52 17.99
CA PHE A 496 -11.30 7.90 18.20
C PHE A 496 -11.35 8.63 16.86
N SER A 497 -12.08 9.74 16.79
CA SER A 497 -12.15 10.58 15.58
C SER A 497 -11.84 12.03 15.93
N HIS A 498 -10.90 12.67 15.24
CA HIS A 498 -10.54 14.07 15.48
C HIS A 498 -10.18 14.39 16.94
N VAL A 499 -9.40 13.51 17.57
CA VAL A 499 -8.88 13.72 18.93
C VAL A 499 -7.45 14.28 18.85
N GLU A 500 -7.23 15.45 19.44
CA GLU A 500 -5.93 16.11 19.47
C GLU A 500 -5.37 16.14 20.89
N ILE A 501 -4.16 15.62 21.11
CA ILE A 501 -3.50 15.60 22.42
C ILE A 501 -2.26 16.51 22.37
N PHE A 502 -2.19 17.46 23.30
CA PHE A 502 -1.10 18.43 23.37
C PHE A 502 -0.27 18.26 24.63
N ALA A 503 1.04 18.12 24.42
CA ALA A 503 2.06 18.00 25.46
C ALA A 503 1.70 17.00 26.57
N PRO A 504 1.33 15.74 26.24
CA PRO A 504 1.08 14.76 27.28
C PRO A 504 2.35 14.48 28.08
N ARG A 505 2.20 14.31 29.40
CA ARG A 505 3.32 14.11 30.34
C ARG A 505 4.29 13.01 29.89
N ALA A 506 3.76 11.92 29.34
CA ALA A 506 4.55 10.86 28.71
C ALA A 506 3.90 10.36 27.42
N VAL A 507 2.79 9.63 27.50
CA VAL A 507 2.19 8.99 26.32
C VAL A 507 0.91 9.70 25.89
N GLY A 508 0.70 9.88 24.58
CA GLY A 508 -0.57 10.36 24.03
C GLY A 508 -1.65 9.29 24.15
N PHE A 509 -1.60 8.29 23.27
CA PHE A 509 -2.44 7.10 23.31
C PHE A 509 -1.62 5.90 23.77
N LEU A 510 -2.04 5.26 24.87
CA LEU A 510 -1.46 4.03 25.36
C LEU A 510 -2.49 2.91 25.27
N PHE A 511 -2.25 1.92 24.40
CA PHE A 511 -3.02 0.69 24.34
C PHE A 511 -2.16 -0.46 24.86
N SER A 512 -2.66 -1.21 25.82
CA SER A 512 -1.92 -2.30 26.45
C SER A 512 -2.86 -3.45 26.80
N ASP A 513 -2.36 -4.69 26.69
CA ASP A 513 -2.97 -5.88 27.29
C ASP A 513 -4.44 -6.12 26.88
N GLY A 514 -4.62 -6.77 25.74
CA GLY A 514 -5.93 -7.23 25.25
C GLY A 514 -6.76 -6.13 24.59
N VAL A 515 -6.13 -5.30 23.76
CA VAL A 515 -6.86 -4.30 22.95
C VAL A 515 -7.08 -4.85 21.55
N TYR A 516 -8.34 -4.93 21.13
CA TYR A 516 -8.72 -5.50 19.83
C TYR A 516 -9.56 -4.52 19.01
N ARG A 517 -9.22 -4.29 17.74
CA ARG A 517 -9.98 -3.40 16.83
C ARG A 517 -10.16 -1.97 17.36
N ALA A 518 -9.06 -1.32 17.75
CA ALA A 518 -9.07 0.12 17.98
C ALA A 518 -8.87 0.89 16.67
N ARG A 519 -9.72 1.86 16.37
CA ARG A 519 -9.59 2.73 15.20
C ARG A 519 -9.37 4.18 15.63
N LEU A 520 -8.33 4.80 15.09
CA LEU A 520 -8.04 6.21 15.22
C LEU A 520 -8.11 6.86 13.84
N GLU A 521 -9.02 7.80 13.67
CA GLU A 521 -9.20 8.56 12.44
C GLU A 521 -8.88 10.03 12.72
N GLN A 522 -7.92 10.58 11.97
CA GLN A 522 -7.57 12.01 12.05
C GLN A 522 -7.20 12.46 13.48
N CYS A 523 -6.55 11.57 14.24
CA CYS A 523 -6.08 11.87 15.59
C CYS A 523 -4.65 12.42 15.55
N ALA A 524 -4.32 13.32 16.47
CA ALA A 524 -3.01 13.96 16.52
C ALA A 524 -2.44 13.97 17.94
N VAL A 525 -1.13 13.76 18.05
CA VAL A 525 -0.37 13.94 19.30
C VAL A 525 0.81 14.86 19.03
N TYR A 526 0.95 15.90 19.84
CA TYR A 526 2.02 16.88 19.74
C TYR A 526 2.83 16.92 21.04
N GLU A 527 4.14 16.96 20.92
CA GLU A 527 5.07 17.21 22.04
C GLU A 527 4.93 16.18 23.18
N ALA A 528 4.73 14.90 22.85
CA ALA A 528 4.63 13.86 23.87
C ALA A 528 5.95 13.73 24.64
N GLY A 529 5.86 13.75 25.98
CA GLY A 529 7.02 13.59 26.86
C GLY A 529 7.72 12.23 26.73
N LEU A 530 7.09 11.26 26.07
CA LEU A 530 7.66 9.96 25.72
C LEU A 530 7.23 9.56 24.29
N VAL A 531 6.01 9.04 24.10
CA VAL A 531 5.55 8.47 22.81
C VAL A 531 4.20 9.06 22.40
N GLY A 532 4.02 9.29 21.10
CA GLY A 532 2.72 9.68 20.54
C GLY A 532 1.66 8.59 20.70
N PHE A 533 1.85 7.50 19.96
CA PHE A 533 0.99 6.31 19.98
C PHE A 533 1.79 5.09 20.43
N MET A 534 1.42 4.49 21.56
CA MET A 534 2.12 3.36 22.15
C MET A 534 1.18 2.14 22.21
N MET A 535 1.63 1.02 21.63
CA MET A 535 0.93 -0.26 21.61
C MET A 535 1.80 -1.31 22.28
N VAL A 536 1.30 -1.90 23.35
CA VAL A 536 2.10 -2.76 24.23
C VAL A 536 1.44 -4.12 24.35
N ARG A 537 2.23 -5.18 24.17
CA ARG A 537 1.80 -6.58 24.26
C ARG A 537 0.68 -6.86 23.25
N ASP A 538 -0.39 -7.57 23.61
CA ASP A 538 -1.44 -8.03 22.68
C ASP A 538 -2.44 -6.93 22.27
N VAL A 539 -1.94 -5.92 21.55
CA VAL A 539 -2.75 -4.96 20.79
C VAL A 539 -2.89 -5.45 19.35
N ARG A 540 -4.12 -5.74 18.90
CA ARG A 540 -4.36 -6.44 17.64
C ARG A 540 -5.41 -5.77 16.77
N GLU A 541 -5.26 -5.93 15.45
CA GLU A 541 -6.22 -5.48 14.43
C GLU A 541 -6.58 -3.98 14.56
N SER A 542 -5.64 -3.15 15.04
CA SER A 542 -5.88 -1.71 15.23
C SER A 542 -5.47 -0.91 14.00
N LEU A 543 -6.19 0.18 13.73
CA LEU A 543 -6.00 1.03 12.56
C LEU A 543 -5.76 2.48 12.99
N LEU A 544 -4.64 3.05 12.58
CA LEU A 544 -4.41 4.50 12.59
C LEU A 544 -4.53 5.00 11.15
N GLN A 545 -5.50 5.88 10.91
CA GLN A 545 -5.76 6.47 9.61
C GLN A 545 -5.66 7.99 9.70
N ALA A 546 -4.85 8.58 8.82
CA ALA A 546 -4.64 10.03 8.76
C ALA A 546 -4.20 10.64 10.10
N CYS A 547 -3.43 9.88 10.91
CA CYS A 547 -2.98 10.31 12.23
C CYS A 547 -1.62 11.03 12.18
N ILE A 548 -1.37 11.87 13.17
CA ILE A 548 -0.14 12.69 13.28
C ILE A 548 0.53 12.46 14.63
N ALA A 549 1.85 12.25 14.65
CA ALA A 549 2.66 12.43 15.84
C ALA A 549 3.88 13.30 15.51
N GLU A 550 4.01 14.44 16.19
CA GLU A 550 5.14 15.34 16.01
C GLU A 550 5.77 15.78 17.33
N HIS A 551 7.08 15.98 17.30
CA HIS A 551 7.87 16.50 18.43
C HIS A 551 7.83 15.62 19.69
N CYS A 552 7.57 14.31 19.56
CA CYS A 552 7.63 13.36 20.67
C CYS A 552 9.09 13.09 21.10
N GLN A 553 9.31 12.85 22.39
CA GLN A 553 10.66 12.69 22.95
C GLN A 553 11.35 11.35 22.61
N GLN A 554 10.59 10.27 22.47
CA GLN A 554 11.09 8.93 22.16
C GLN A 554 10.63 8.47 20.78
N ALA A 555 9.32 8.43 20.51
CA ALA A 555 8.84 8.02 19.19
C ALA A 555 7.49 8.63 18.82
N GLY A 556 7.24 8.74 17.52
CA GLY A 556 5.89 8.98 17.02
C GLY A 556 4.98 7.79 17.32
N VAL A 557 5.44 6.58 16.97
CA VAL A 557 4.76 5.31 17.26
C VAL A 557 5.75 4.32 17.88
N PHE A 558 5.34 3.65 18.96
CA PHE A 558 6.09 2.55 19.56
C PHE A 558 5.19 1.33 19.75
N LEU A 559 5.53 0.24 19.07
CA LEU A 559 4.90 -1.07 19.26
C LEU A 559 5.92 -2.03 19.91
N THR A 560 5.59 -2.62 21.04
CA THR A 560 6.50 -3.53 21.76
C THR A 560 5.77 -4.70 22.37
N ASP A 561 6.40 -5.88 22.38
CA ASP A 561 5.96 -7.07 23.11
C ASP A 561 6.27 -7.03 24.62
N LEU A 562 6.65 -5.85 25.14
CA LEU A 562 7.11 -5.54 26.50
C LEU A 562 6.92 -6.69 27.50
N LYS A 563 8.06 -7.21 27.94
CA LYS A 563 8.13 -8.29 28.91
C LYS A 563 7.79 -7.79 30.30
N LEU A 564 6.84 -8.47 30.91
CA LEU A 564 6.51 -8.31 32.31
C LEU A 564 6.86 -9.61 33.03
N PRO A 565 7.49 -9.56 34.21
CA PRO A 565 7.68 -10.73 35.05
C PRO A 565 6.33 -11.41 35.29
N PRO A 566 6.27 -12.75 35.38
CA PRO A 566 5.03 -13.49 35.61
C PRO A 566 4.24 -13.01 36.84
N GLU A 567 4.93 -12.46 37.84
CA GLU A 567 4.37 -11.93 39.08
C GLU A 567 3.81 -10.51 39.00
N ILE A 568 4.13 -9.74 37.94
CA ILE A 568 3.60 -8.39 37.74
C ILE A 568 2.30 -8.47 36.93
N ASP A 569 1.19 -8.10 37.56
CA ASP A 569 -0.07 -7.94 36.85
C ASP A 569 0.12 -6.90 35.72
N PRO A 570 -0.25 -7.22 34.47
CA PRO A 570 -0.24 -6.27 33.36
C PRO A 570 -1.15 -5.04 33.56
N LEU A 571 -1.86 -4.96 34.68
CA LEU A 571 -2.56 -3.78 35.14
C LEU A 571 -2.05 -3.17 36.45
N ASP A 572 -1.09 -3.80 37.11
CA ASP A 572 -0.37 -3.18 38.23
C ASP A 572 0.68 -2.22 37.67
N PHE A 573 0.20 -1.06 37.24
CA PHE A 573 1.06 -0.03 36.64
C PHE A 573 2.09 0.50 37.63
N GLN A 574 1.87 0.46 38.95
CA GLN A 574 2.93 0.83 39.89
C GLN A 574 4.08 -0.16 39.84
N ALA A 575 3.79 -1.45 39.84
CA ALA A 575 4.80 -2.49 39.67
C ALA A 575 5.48 -2.41 38.30
N GLN A 576 4.71 -2.19 37.22
CA GLN A 576 5.27 -1.99 35.88
C GLN A 576 6.14 -0.75 35.79
N ILE A 577 5.78 0.37 36.40
CA ILE A 577 6.57 1.62 36.39
C ILE A 577 7.90 1.42 37.13
N HIS A 578 7.89 0.73 38.26
CA HIS A 578 9.11 0.39 38.99
C HIS A 578 10.04 -0.50 38.16
N TYR A 579 9.46 -1.44 37.41
CA TYR A 579 10.19 -2.38 36.56
C TYR A 579 10.69 -1.74 35.25
N THR A 580 9.88 -0.88 34.64
CA THR A 580 10.17 -0.22 33.35
C THR A 580 11.24 0.85 33.43
N ALA A 581 11.47 1.47 34.59
CA ALA A 581 12.59 2.38 34.80
C ALA A 581 13.97 1.72 34.56
N GLU A 582 14.04 0.39 34.65
CA GLU A 582 15.25 -0.39 34.35
C GLU A 582 15.21 -1.08 32.96
N ILE A 583 14.07 -1.03 32.25
CA ILE A 583 13.77 -1.98 31.15
C ILE A 583 13.30 -1.35 29.85
N ILE A 584 12.77 -0.13 29.82
CA ILE A 584 12.49 0.54 28.53
C ILE A 584 13.83 0.82 27.83
N GLY A 585 14.15 -0.01 26.83
CA GLY A 585 15.43 -0.01 26.11
C GLY A 585 16.40 -1.13 26.48
N ASN A 586 16.01 -2.06 27.37
CA ASN A 586 16.77 -3.29 27.62
C ASN A 586 16.17 -4.42 26.76
N PHE A 587 16.61 -4.50 25.50
CA PHE A 587 16.16 -5.44 24.48
C PHE A 587 16.58 -6.88 24.80
N GLY A 588 15.95 -7.49 25.81
CA GLY A 588 16.12 -8.91 26.08
C GLY A 588 15.61 -9.77 24.91
N PRO A 589 16.08 -11.01 24.76
CA PRO A 589 15.60 -11.94 23.73
C PRO A 589 14.13 -12.30 23.97
N PHE A 590 13.28 -12.18 22.95
CA PHE A 590 11.86 -12.57 23.02
C PHE A 590 11.69 -14.08 23.17
N ALA A 591 10.65 -14.49 23.90
CA ALA A 591 10.16 -15.86 23.92
C ALA A 591 9.08 -16.06 22.85
N PRO A 592 8.96 -17.26 22.26
CA PRO A 592 7.91 -17.55 21.28
C PRO A 592 6.47 -17.26 21.76
N GLU A 593 6.22 -17.40 23.06
CA GLU A 593 4.94 -17.20 23.73
C GLU A 593 4.67 -15.75 24.16
N ASP A 594 5.63 -14.84 24.05
CA ASP A 594 5.47 -13.45 24.50
C ASP A 594 4.33 -12.76 23.73
N PRO A 595 3.38 -12.12 24.43
CA PRO A 595 2.28 -11.41 23.79
C PRO A 595 2.81 -10.24 22.96
N ALA A 596 2.41 -10.19 21.69
CA ALA A 596 2.93 -9.24 20.72
C ALA A 596 1.83 -8.38 20.10
N PRO A 597 2.14 -7.12 19.71
CA PRO A 597 1.30 -6.37 18.81
C PRO A 597 1.22 -7.11 17.47
N TYR A 598 0.01 -7.30 16.94
CA TYR A 598 -0.21 -8.16 15.79
C TYR A 598 -1.26 -7.60 14.82
N ARG A 599 -0.90 -7.46 13.54
CA ARG A 599 -1.78 -6.98 12.45
C ARG A 599 -2.34 -5.57 12.65
N ASN A 600 -1.51 -4.67 13.16
CA ASN A 600 -1.86 -3.26 13.23
C ASN A 600 -1.54 -2.57 11.89
N THR A 601 -2.35 -1.59 11.50
CA THR A 601 -2.19 -0.84 10.24
C THR A 601 -2.10 0.65 10.51
N LEU A 602 -1.09 1.29 9.93
CA LEU A 602 -0.90 2.73 9.87
C LEU A 602 -1.07 3.14 8.40
N ILE A 603 -2.04 4.01 8.10
CA ILE A 603 -2.32 4.45 6.72
C ILE A 603 -2.47 5.96 6.63
N ASN A 604 -1.84 6.57 5.62
CA ASN A 604 -1.90 8.01 5.36
C ASN A 604 -1.46 8.86 6.57
N CYS A 605 -0.55 8.35 7.43
CA CYS A 605 -0.13 9.02 8.66
C CYS A 605 1.15 9.85 8.48
N SER A 606 1.43 10.75 9.43
CA SER A 606 2.64 11.58 9.46
C SER A 606 3.33 11.49 10.82
N PHE A 607 4.56 10.98 10.86
CA PHE A 607 5.38 10.82 12.07
C PHE A 607 6.70 11.57 11.91
N ARG A 608 6.78 12.78 12.45
CA ARG A 608 7.85 13.72 12.08
C ARG A 608 8.46 14.47 13.25
N ARG A 609 9.70 14.93 13.07
CA ARG A 609 10.40 15.82 14.02
C ARG A 609 10.47 15.27 15.44
N ASN A 610 10.43 13.94 15.58
CA ASN A 610 10.57 13.30 16.89
C ASN A 610 12.04 13.29 17.29
N ARG A 611 12.29 13.41 18.59
CA ARG A 611 13.66 13.48 19.14
C ARG A 611 14.43 12.18 18.96
N LYS A 612 13.78 11.02 18.82
CA LYS A 612 14.44 9.80 18.35
C LYS A 612 13.79 9.26 17.08
N VAL A 613 12.90 8.28 17.18
CA VAL A 613 12.46 7.48 16.03
C VAL A 613 11.08 7.94 15.53
N GLY A 614 10.81 7.79 14.23
CA GLY A 614 9.45 7.95 13.71
C GLY A 614 8.52 6.83 14.17
N ILE A 615 8.81 5.60 13.74
CA ILE A 615 8.11 4.37 14.13
C ILE A 615 9.13 3.36 14.64
N THR A 616 8.89 2.77 15.80
CA THR A 616 9.74 1.68 16.31
C THR A 616 8.90 0.46 16.66
N THR A 617 9.38 -0.71 16.23
CA THR A 617 8.83 -2.01 16.62
C THR A 617 9.82 -2.77 17.47
N ASP A 618 9.29 -3.64 18.32
CA ASP A 618 10.05 -4.55 19.18
C ASP A 618 9.18 -5.81 19.37
N GLY A 619 9.45 -6.88 18.62
CA GLY A 619 8.67 -8.11 18.70
C GLY A 619 7.26 -8.04 18.09
N VAL A 620 7.11 -7.38 16.94
CA VAL A 620 5.81 -7.07 16.31
C VAL A 620 5.55 -7.91 15.05
N GLY A 621 4.34 -8.47 14.92
CA GLY A 621 3.94 -9.27 13.76
C GLY A 621 2.97 -8.56 12.82
N TYR A 622 3.23 -8.62 11.51
CA TYR A 622 2.36 -8.11 10.44
C TYR A 622 1.92 -6.64 10.59
N LEU A 623 2.82 -5.76 11.05
CA LEU A 623 2.58 -4.31 10.99
C LEU A 623 2.53 -3.85 9.53
N ARG A 624 1.52 -3.06 9.16
CA ARG A 624 1.42 -2.43 7.83
C ARG A 624 1.55 -0.92 7.96
N VAL A 625 2.51 -0.33 7.27
CA VAL A 625 2.75 1.11 7.19
C VAL A 625 2.58 1.51 5.73
N LEU A 626 1.49 2.20 5.42
CA LEU A 626 1.03 2.44 4.05
C LEU A 626 0.86 3.94 3.81
N ASN A 627 1.41 4.46 2.72
CA ASN A 627 1.21 5.86 2.31
C ASN A 627 1.57 6.88 3.40
N CYS A 628 2.56 6.59 4.25
CA CYS A 628 2.92 7.44 5.39
C CYS A 628 4.10 8.36 5.08
N ILE A 629 4.18 9.49 5.80
CA ILE A 629 5.34 10.38 5.82
C ILE A 629 6.09 10.16 7.12
N ILE A 630 7.35 9.75 7.04
CA ILE A 630 8.24 9.59 8.19
C ILE A 630 9.48 10.45 7.98
N ALA A 631 9.55 11.58 8.66
CA ALA A 631 10.55 12.59 8.29
C ALA A 631 11.11 13.42 9.44
N ASP A 632 12.34 13.86 9.23
CA ASP A 632 13.04 14.81 10.11
C ASP A 632 13.18 14.31 11.57
N ASN A 633 13.16 12.98 11.78
CA ASN A 633 13.40 12.38 13.10
C ASN A 633 14.92 12.31 13.37
N ASP A 634 15.34 12.51 14.61
CA ASP A 634 16.78 12.60 14.92
C ASP A 634 17.48 11.24 14.82
N CYS A 635 16.79 10.15 15.15
CA CYS A 635 17.25 8.78 14.94
C CYS A 635 16.58 8.19 13.68
N GLU A 636 16.45 6.87 13.58
CA GLU A 636 15.88 6.20 12.42
C GLU A 636 14.49 6.74 12.05
N GLY A 637 14.15 6.65 10.77
CA GLY A 637 12.75 6.83 10.36
C GLY A 637 11.90 5.70 10.93
N ILE A 638 12.21 4.47 10.54
CA ILE A 638 11.52 3.25 11.00
C ILE A 638 12.54 2.21 11.48
N THR A 639 12.28 1.59 12.63
CA THR A 639 12.97 0.38 13.08
C THR A 639 12.01 -0.80 13.10
N ILE A 640 12.40 -1.89 12.46
CA ILE A 640 11.75 -3.20 12.53
C ILE A 640 12.66 -4.11 13.35
N ASP A 641 12.41 -4.21 14.65
CA ASP A 641 13.39 -4.73 15.62
C ASP A 641 12.92 -6.00 16.37
N ASN A 642 13.91 -6.71 16.95
CA ASN A 642 13.83 -7.71 17.99
C ASN A 642 12.75 -8.80 17.78
N GLY A 643 12.86 -9.51 16.66
CA GLY A 643 11.91 -10.58 16.33
C GLY A 643 10.61 -10.07 15.74
N SER A 644 10.64 -8.94 15.06
CA SER A 644 9.52 -8.51 14.22
C SER A 644 9.44 -9.30 12.91
N TRP A 645 8.23 -9.59 12.44
CA TRP A 645 8.04 -10.37 11.21
C TRP A 645 6.85 -9.91 10.37
N GLY A 646 6.90 -10.22 9.07
CA GLY A 646 5.78 -9.99 8.14
C GLY A 646 5.40 -8.51 7.99
N CYS A 647 6.25 -7.60 8.43
CA CYS A 647 5.97 -6.17 8.41
C CYS A 647 6.03 -5.64 6.96
N GLN A 648 5.17 -4.69 6.63
CA GLN A 648 5.07 -4.09 5.31
C GLN A 648 5.22 -2.58 5.43
N VAL A 649 6.19 -2.01 4.72
CA VAL A 649 6.35 -0.56 4.55
C VAL A 649 6.19 -0.27 3.07
N GLN A 650 5.07 0.35 2.70
CA GLN A 650 4.71 0.54 1.29
C GLN A 650 4.25 1.96 0.98
N ASN A 651 4.66 2.47 -0.18
CA ASN A 651 4.25 3.78 -0.70
C ASN A 651 4.53 4.95 0.26
N CYS A 652 5.54 4.82 1.13
CA CYS A 652 5.88 5.83 2.13
C CYS A 652 6.95 6.78 1.61
N HIS A 653 6.97 8.00 2.18
CA HIS A 653 8.06 8.97 1.98
C HIS A 653 8.86 9.09 3.27
N ILE A 654 10.13 8.66 3.22
CA ILE A 654 11.00 8.49 4.39
C ILE A 654 12.27 9.30 4.18
N TYR A 655 12.36 10.47 4.81
CA TYR A 655 13.43 11.41 4.50
C TYR A 655 13.96 12.23 5.68
N ASN A 656 15.21 12.69 5.56
CA ASN A 656 15.89 13.52 6.56
C ASN A 656 16.02 12.91 7.97
N ASN A 657 15.92 11.58 8.11
CA ASN A 657 16.05 10.92 9.40
C ASN A 657 17.52 10.59 9.71
N GLY A 658 17.81 10.35 10.99
CA GLY A 658 19.05 9.69 11.43
C GLY A 658 20.23 10.61 11.69
N ARG A 659 19.98 11.91 11.92
CA ARG A 659 21.01 12.92 12.16
C ARG A 659 21.83 12.66 13.42
N ARG A 660 21.23 12.11 14.47
CA ARG A 660 21.78 12.00 15.83
C ARG A 660 22.40 13.31 16.31
N GLY A 661 21.60 14.35 16.40
CA GLY A 661 21.98 15.68 16.86
C GLY A 661 21.35 16.10 18.19
N LEU A 662 20.40 15.33 18.73
CA LEU A 662 19.67 15.61 19.97
C LEU A 662 19.96 14.60 21.09
N GLN A 663 20.77 13.56 20.82
CA GLN A 663 21.19 12.58 21.80
C GLN A 663 22.28 13.14 22.73
N HIS A 664 22.18 12.85 24.02
CA HIS A 664 23.19 13.21 25.02
C HIS A 664 24.31 12.17 25.10
N GLU A 665 25.46 12.55 25.67
CA GLU A 665 26.65 11.67 25.81
C GLU A 665 26.33 10.31 26.46
N ALA A 666 25.51 10.31 27.52
CA ALA A 666 25.08 9.07 28.17
C ALA A 666 24.29 8.13 27.22
N GLU A 667 23.44 8.68 26.35
CA GLU A 667 22.72 7.89 25.34
C GLU A 667 23.65 7.38 24.25
N LEU A 668 24.62 8.19 23.80
CA LEU A 668 25.64 7.74 22.84
C LEU A 668 26.53 6.64 23.43
N THR A 669 26.77 6.67 24.73
CA THR A 669 27.50 5.63 25.46
C THR A 669 26.70 4.34 25.50
N GLN A 670 25.40 4.43 25.83
CA GLN A 670 24.49 3.28 25.84
C GLN A 670 24.35 2.64 24.45
N ASP A 671 24.38 3.45 23.39
CA ASP A 671 24.36 3.00 22.01
C ASP A 671 25.73 2.50 21.50
N PHE A 672 26.77 2.48 22.36
CA PHE A 672 28.14 2.08 22.04
C PHE A 672 28.83 2.92 20.94
N VAL A 673 28.38 4.15 20.71
CA VAL A 673 28.91 5.04 19.65
C VAL A 673 29.63 6.28 20.15
N GLU A 674 29.66 6.55 21.46
CA GLU A 674 30.38 7.70 22.04
C GLU A 674 31.85 7.75 21.56
N THR A 675 32.55 6.62 21.64
CA THR A 675 33.95 6.48 21.19
C THR A 675 34.15 6.65 19.68
N MET A 676 33.05 6.76 18.91
CA MET A 676 33.09 6.99 17.48
C MET A 676 33.36 8.46 17.11
N GLY A 677 33.18 9.37 18.06
CA GLY A 677 33.48 10.79 17.93
C GLY A 677 32.33 11.61 17.35
N LEU A 678 32.47 12.94 17.45
CA LEU A 678 31.48 13.92 17.00
C LEU A 678 31.95 14.65 15.73
N MET A 679 30.98 15.16 14.97
CA MET A 679 31.15 16.10 13.87
C MET A 679 31.42 17.51 14.41
N PRO A 680 31.97 18.44 13.59
CA PRO A 680 32.17 19.83 14.00
C PRO A 680 30.90 20.57 14.45
N ASP A 681 29.73 20.14 13.97
CA ASP A 681 28.42 20.70 14.36
C ASP A 681 27.85 20.08 15.65
N GLY A 682 28.63 19.23 16.34
CA GLY A 682 28.26 18.56 17.58
C GLY A 682 27.46 17.27 17.41
N THR A 683 27.08 16.90 16.19
CA THR A 683 26.32 15.66 15.93
C THR A 683 27.21 14.42 15.98
N SER A 684 26.65 13.24 16.27
CA SER A 684 27.43 11.97 16.26
C SER A 684 27.99 11.66 14.86
N LYS A 685 29.24 11.17 14.75
CA LYS A 685 29.77 10.67 13.47
C LYS A 685 29.05 9.40 13.00
N ALA A 686 28.65 8.53 13.91
CA ALA A 686 27.80 7.38 13.59
C ALA A 686 26.38 7.90 13.33
N LYS A 687 25.87 7.74 12.10
CA LYS A 687 24.51 8.13 11.71
C LYS A 687 23.60 6.91 11.59
N LEU A 688 22.30 7.17 11.53
CA LEU A 688 21.26 6.15 11.49
C LEU A 688 20.51 6.15 10.16
N PRO A 689 19.96 4.99 9.75
CA PRO A 689 19.32 4.85 8.45
C PRO A 689 17.92 5.47 8.39
N GLY A 690 17.39 5.60 7.17
CA GLY A 690 15.95 5.84 6.97
C GLY A 690 15.11 4.68 7.50
N ILE A 691 15.48 3.44 7.16
CA ILE A 691 14.84 2.21 7.63
C ILE A 691 15.90 1.25 8.17
N SER A 692 15.70 0.75 9.39
CA SER A 692 16.49 -0.33 9.98
C SER A 692 15.66 -1.60 10.11
N LEU A 693 16.20 -2.73 9.65
CA LEU A 693 15.70 -4.07 9.95
C LEU A 693 16.72 -4.75 10.81
N ASP A 694 16.31 -5.18 11.99
CA ASP A 694 17.20 -5.71 12.99
C ASP A 694 16.52 -6.89 13.68
N ASN A 695 17.13 -8.07 13.59
CA ASN A 695 16.46 -9.31 14.05
C ASN A 695 15.05 -9.50 13.45
N ALA A 696 14.88 -9.23 12.16
CA ALA A 696 13.59 -9.21 11.47
C ALA A 696 13.43 -10.32 10.41
N ALA A 697 12.20 -10.78 10.17
CA ALA A 697 11.93 -11.80 9.14
C ALA A 697 10.77 -11.46 8.21
N TYR A 698 10.85 -11.94 6.97
CA TYR A 698 9.77 -11.91 5.97
C TYR A 698 9.08 -10.54 5.81
N SER A 699 9.82 -9.47 6.05
CA SER A 699 9.31 -8.09 5.96
C SER A 699 9.54 -7.52 4.56
N ARG A 700 8.66 -6.63 4.12
CA ARG A 700 8.64 -6.09 2.76
C ARG A 700 8.70 -4.56 2.80
N ILE A 701 9.73 -4.00 2.18
CA ILE A 701 9.95 -2.56 2.00
C ILE A 701 9.79 -2.29 0.51
N GLU A 702 8.64 -1.77 0.09
CA GLU A 702 8.31 -1.70 -1.33
C GLU A 702 7.69 -0.37 -1.78
N ASN A 703 8.02 0.08 -2.98
CA ASN A 703 7.42 1.28 -3.60
C ASN A 703 7.58 2.55 -2.74
N ASN A 704 8.64 2.65 -1.94
CA ASN A 704 8.88 3.82 -1.08
C ASN A 704 9.81 4.83 -1.77
N CYS A 705 9.67 6.10 -1.38
CA CYS A 705 10.69 7.12 -1.58
C CYS A 705 11.50 7.26 -0.29
N ILE A 706 12.76 6.81 -0.31
CA ILE A 706 13.69 6.81 0.82
C ILE A 706 14.84 7.73 0.44
N GLU A 707 14.85 8.96 0.94
CA GLU A 707 15.81 9.95 0.44
C GLU A 707 16.38 10.89 1.49
N GLY A 708 17.62 11.33 1.27
CA GLY A 708 18.23 12.38 2.07
C GLY A 708 18.34 12.03 3.57
N ASN A 709 18.34 10.75 3.93
CA ASN A 709 18.63 10.32 5.30
C ASN A 709 20.13 10.49 5.60
N TRP A 710 20.48 10.63 6.88
CA TRP A 710 21.85 10.97 7.28
C TRP A 710 22.80 9.79 7.25
N GLY A 711 22.33 8.60 7.63
CA GLY A 711 23.01 7.33 7.43
C GLY A 711 22.51 6.62 6.16
N ASP A 712 22.48 5.28 6.20
CA ASP A 712 22.06 4.44 5.07
C ASP A 712 20.59 4.66 4.65
N GLY A 713 20.22 4.27 3.44
CA GLY A 713 18.81 4.25 3.04
C GLY A 713 18.04 3.17 3.80
N VAL A 714 18.40 1.92 3.54
CA VAL A 714 17.91 0.74 4.25
C VAL A 714 19.09 -0.03 4.84
N LYS A 715 18.99 -0.39 6.11
CA LYS A 715 20.04 -1.13 6.81
C LYS A 715 19.51 -2.42 7.39
N PHE A 716 20.16 -3.53 7.10
CA PHE A 716 19.94 -4.80 7.77
C PHE A 716 21.02 -4.98 8.82
N VAL A 717 20.63 -5.40 10.00
CA VAL A 717 21.50 -5.54 11.16
C VAL A 717 21.22 -6.90 11.80
N ARG A 718 22.29 -7.59 12.20
CA ARG A 718 22.23 -8.95 12.79
C ARG A 718 21.42 -9.91 11.90
N SER A 719 20.35 -10.50 12.46
CA SER A 719 19.56 -11.57 11.84
C SER A 719 18.40 -11.04 11.03
N VAL A 720 18.63 -10.73 9.76
CA VAL A 720 17.54 -10.42 8.82
C VAL A 720 17.34 -11.59 7.86
N TYR A 721 16.15 -12.19 7.86
CA TYR A 721 15.85 -13.41 7.10
C TYR A 721 14.69 -13.21 6.13
N GLY A 722 14.90 -13.53 4.85
CA GLY A 722 13.81 -13.59 3.88
C GLY A 722 13.07 -12.26 3.65
N CYS A 723 13.68 -11.13 4.00
CA CYS A 723 13.09 -9.81 3.79
C CYS A 723 13.30 -9.32 2.35
N THR A 724 12.43 -8.44 1.89
CA THR A 724 12.47 -7.89 0.53
C THR A 724 12.52 -6.37 0.57
N VAL A 725 13.43 -5.79 -0.21
CA VAL A 725 13.53 -4.37 -0.53
C VAL A 725 13.36 -4.26 -2.05
N ALA A 726 12.20 -3.81 -2.51
CA ALA A 726 11.89 -3.81 -3.94
C ALA A 726 11.16 -2.56 -4.45
N HIS A 727 11.44 -2.15 -5.69
CA HIS A 727 10.74 -1.03 -6.34
C HIS A 727 10.81 0.30 -5.57
N ASN A 728 11.84 0.50 -4.74
CA ASN A 728 12.00 1.75 -4.00
C ASN A 728 12.87 2.73 -4.80
N LEU A 729 12.59 4.02 -4.64
CA LEU A 729 13.56 5.08 -4.89
C LEU A 729 14.39 5.27 -3.62
N ILE A 730 15.69 5.00 -3.69
CA ILE A 730 16.65 5.15 -2.60
C ILE A 730 17.69 6.18 -3.02
N ALA A 731 17.55 7.43 -2.59
CA ALA A 731 18.34 8.52 -3.13
C ALA A 731 19.08 9.36 -2.07
N ASN A 732 20.39 9.56 -2.26
CA ASN A 732 21.21 10.46 -1.43
C ASN A 732 21.11 10.22 0.09
N ASN A 733 21.04 8.95 0.51
CA ASN A 733 21.03 8.52 1.92
C ASN A 733 22.45 8.33 2.43
N ASN A 734 23.13 9.45 2.64
CA ASN A 734 24.52 9.50 3.08
C ASN A 734 24.93 10.88 3.61
N ARG A 735 23.97 11.74 4.00
CA ARG A 735 24.25 13.17 4.28
C ARG A 735 25.26 13.39 5.41
N GLY A 736 25.40 12.43 6.32
CA GLY A 736 26.34 12.53 7.42
C GLY A 736 27.69 11.86 7.17
N VAL A 737 28.04 11.55 5.91
CA VAL A 737 29.36 11.02 5.54
C VAL A 737 30.49 11.83 6.19
N ASN A 738 31.51 11.12 6.68
CA ASN A 738 32.62 11.72 7.40
C ASN A 738 33.90 10.89 7.26
N ASP A 739 34.95 11.30 7.98
CA ASP A 739 36.26 10.65 8.02
C ASP A 739 36.25 9.23 8.63
N LYS A 740 35.18 8.84 9.31
CA LYS A 740 35.05 7.53 9.95
C LYS A 740 33.99 6.63 9.30
N PHE A 741 32.90 7.21 8.81
CA PHE A 741 31.77 6.46 8.26
C PHE A 741 31.43 6.88 6.84
N HIS A 742 31.25 5.85 6.02
CA HIS A 742 30.54 5.88 4.76
C HIS A 742 29.14 5.29 4.93
N PHE A 743 28.25 5.59 3.98
CA PHE A 743 26.86 5.13 3.99
C PHE A 743 26.43 4.68 2.61
N PHE A 744 25.41 3.82 2.60
CA PHE A 744 25.02 3.02 1.45
C PHE A 744 23.54 3.23 1.12
N GLY A 745 23.16 2.94 -0.13
CA GLY A 745 21.73 2.85 -0.46
C GLY A 745 21.08 1.74 0.36
N VAL A 746 21.64 0.54 0.28
CA VAL A 746 21.26 -0.61 1.11
C VAL A 746 22.50 -1.26 1.73
N LEU A 747 22.53 -1.38 3.05
CA LEU A 747 23.57 -2.10 3.79
C LEU A 747 23.03 -3.43 4.31
N ILE A 748 23.62 -4.54 3.90
CA ILE A 748 23.35 -5.88 4.43
C ILE A 748 24.43 -6.21 5.46
N GLY A 749 24.12 -5.92 6.72
CA GLY A 749 25.07 -5.94 7.82
C GLY A 749 25.08 -7.21 8.66
N VAL A 750 26.13 -7.30 9.48
CA VAL A 750 26.30 -8.23 10.59
C VAL A 750 26.71 -7.38 11.79
N ALA A 751 26.22 -7.70 12.97
CA ALA A 751 26.67 -7.06 14.20
C ALA A 751 26.80 -8.09 15.32
N VAL A 752 27.50 -7.70 16.39
CA VAL A 752 27.61 -8.52 17.60
C VAL A 752 26.22 -8.62 18.24
N ARG A 753 25.92 -9.78 18.81
CA ARG A 753 24.70 -9.99 19.59
C ARG A 753 24.57 -8.97 20.71
N GLN A 754 23.36 -8.45 20.91
CA GLN A 754 23.08 -7.52 22.00
C GLN A 754 22.92 -8.26 23.33
N HIS A 755 22.47 -9.52 23.30
CA HIS A 755 22.31 -10.36 24.47
C HIS A 755 22.94 -11.77 24.28
N PRO A 756 23.56 -12.39 25.32
CA PRO A 756 24.13 -13.73 25.21
C PRO A 756 23.15 -14.81 24.72
N ASP A 757 21.87 -14.69 25.11
CA ASP A 757 20.82 -15.65 24.78
C ASP A 757 20.06 -15.32 23.47
N GLN A 758 20.45 -14.25 22.75
CA GLN A 758 19.95 -14.01 21.39
C GLN A 758 20.64 -14.95 20.40
N SER A 759 19.84 -15.69 19.62
CA SER A 759 20.30 -16.59 18.56
C SER A 759 20.58 -15.83 17.26
N ASP A 760 21.55 -14.91 17.29
CA ASP A 760 21.86 -14.08 16.14
C ASP A 760 22.68 -14.81 15.07
N PHE A 761 22.36 -14.55 13.81
CA PHE A 761 23.07 -15.03 12.64
C PHE A 761 23.23 -13.93 11.59
N PRO A 762 24.24 -14.02 10.69
CA PRO A 762 24.39 -13.07 9.59
C PRO A 762 23.15 -13.03 8.70
N SER A 763 22.73 -11.82 8.30
CA SER A 763 21.59 -11.60 7.41
C SER A 763 21.66 -12.46 6.14
N CYS A 764 20.57 -13.17 5.84
CA CYS A 764 20.55 -14.17 4.77
C CYS A 764 19.20 -14.31 4.06
N TYR A 765 19.25 -14.83 2.83
CA TYR A 765 18.08 -15.10 1.98
C TYR A 765 17.19 -13.88 1.69
N ASN A 766 17.73 -12.68 1.80
CA ASN A 766 16.99 -11.45 1.52
C ASN A 766 17.03 -11.09 0.03
N ARG A 767 16.10 -10.25 -0.42
CA ARG A 767 15.95 -9.83 -1.81
C ARG A 767 16.03 -8.31 -1.90
N ILE A 768 17.01 -7.81 -2.64
CA ILE A 768 17.20 -6.39 -2.95
C ILE A 768 17.05 -6.30 -4.46
N ILE A 769 15.82 -6.01 -4.92
CA ILE A 769 15.47 -6.18 -6.33
C ILE A 769 14.77 -4.96 -6.90
N GLU A 770 15.09 -4.60 -8.15
CA GLU A 770 14.29 -3.62 -8.91
C GLU A 770 14.17 -2.24 -8.21
N ASN A 771 15.19 -1.81 -7.46
CA ASN A 771 15.23 -0.48 -6.85
C ASN A 771 15.97 0.52 -7.75
N ASP A 772 15.56 1.78 -7.69
CA ASP A 772 16.34 2.92 -8.18
C ASP A 772 17.21 3.46 -7.02
N ILE A 773 18.50 3.15 -7.02
CA ILE A 773 19.45 3.59 -5.99
C ILE A 773 20.34 4.69 -6.57
N LEU A 774 20.05 5.94 -6.23
CA LEU A 774 20.59 7.11 -6.93
C LEU A 774 21.41 8.02 -6.02
N GLY A 775 22.44 8.64 -6.58
CA GLY A 775 23.22 9.66 -5.92
C GLY A 775 24.40 9.13 -5.12
N SER A 776 25.04 10.04 -4.40
CA SER A 776 26.45 9.93 -3.94
C SER A 776 26.73 8.94 -2.79
N HIS A 777 25.92 7.90 -2.62
CA HIS A 777 26.22 6.79 -1.70
C HIS A 777 27.64 6.26 -1.94
N TYR A 778 28.26 5.67 -0.93
CA TYR A 778 29.58 5.05 -1.11
C TYR A 778 29.48 3.86 -2.06
N ALA A 779 28.62 2.91 -1.73
CA ALA A 779 28.10 1.92 -2.67
C ALA A 779 26.57 1.95 -2.69
N GLY A 780 25.97 1.51 -3.81
CA GLY A 780 24.53 1.35 -3.90
C GLY A 780 24.04 0.26 -2.95
N VAL A 781 24.67 -0.92 -3.03
CA VAL A 781 24.43 -2.04 -2.09
C VAL A 781 25.76 -2.52 -1.52
N HIS A 782 25.82 -2.72 -0.19
CA HIS A 782 26.98 -3.29 0.49
C HIS A 782 26.61 -4.57 1.23
N LEU A 783 27.33 -5.65 0.97
CA LEU A 783 27.20 -6.93 1.67
C LEU A 783 28.43 -7.15 2.56
N LEU A 784 28.20 -7.19 3.87
CA LEU A 784 29.27 -7.53 4.83
C LEU A 784 29.62 -9.02 4.78
N PRO A 785 30.85 -9.39 5.22
CA PRO A 785 31.27 -10.79 5.31
C PRO A 785 30.26 -11.66 6.04
N HIS A 786 30.19 -12.94 5.66
CA HIS A 786 29.32 -13.98 6.24
C HIS A 786 27.82 -13.90 5.92
N THR A 787 27.35 -12.81 5.31
CA THR A 787 25.97 -12.76 4.75
C THR A 787 25.86 -13.75 3.58
N THR A 788 24.73 -14.45 3.42
CA THR A 788 24.61 -15.54 2.42
C THR A 788 23.20 -15.71 1.86
N GLY A 789 23.07 -16.27 0.66
CA GLY A 789 21.78 -16.53 0.02
C GLY A 789 21.01 -15.27 -0.37
N ASN A 790 21.56 -14.08 -0.19
CA ASN A 790 20.92 -12.83 -0.57
C ASN A 790 20.95 -12.67 -2.10
N ILE A 791 19.88 -12.07 -2.63
CA ILE A 791 19.72 -11.78 -4.06
C ILE A 791 19.75 -10.27 -4.24
N VAL A 792 20.72 -9.76 -5.00
CA VAL A 792 20.80 -8.37 -5.43
C VAL A 792 20.64 -8.37 -6.95
N GLN A 793 19.44 -8.02 -7.43
CA GLN A 793 19.09 -8.19 -8.84
C GLN A 793 18.32 -7.03 -9.43
N ALA A 794 18.61 -6.66 -10.68
CA ALA A 794 17.82 -5.70 -11.45
C ALA A 794 17.69 -4.31 -10.79
N ASN A 795 18.62 -3.93 -9.90
CA ASN A 795 18.64 -2.57 -9.35
C ASN A 795 19.33 -1.63 -10.33
N ARG A 796 18.79 -0.42 -10.50
CA ARG A 796 19.46 0.67 -11.20
C ARG A 796 20.26 1.48 -10.19
N ILE A 797 21.59 1.42 -10.26
CA ILE A 797 22.49 2.02 -9.28
C ILE A 797 23.37 3.06 -9.96
N VAL A 798 23.17 4.35 -9.63
CA VAL A 798 23.80 5.46 -10.35
C VAL A 798 24.41 6.48 -9.39
N ASP A 799 25.54 7.08 -9.80
CA ASP A 799 26.27 8.17 -9.12
C ASP A 799 26.91 7.82 -7.76
N GLN A 800 27.02 6.54 -7.43
CA GLN A 800 27.80 6.08 -6.27
C GLN A 800 29.29 6.42 -6.40
N THR A 801 29.94 6.67 -5.26
CA THR A 801 31.32 7.20 -5.23
C THR A 801 32.41 6.13 -5.24
N PHE A 802 32.09 4.87 -4.91
CA PHE A 802 33.04 3.75 -4.92
C PHE A 802 32.65 2.68 -5.94
N MET A 803 31.56 1.94 -5.71
CA MET A 803 31.11 0.89 -6.63
C MET A 803 29.62 0.57 -6.48
N ALA A 804 28.98 0.06 -7.53
CA ALA A 804 27.53 -0.19 -7.52
C ALA A 804 27.11 -1.19 -6.43
N VAL A 805 27.77 -2.36 -6.43
CA VAL A 805 27.58 -3.40 -5.40
C VAL A 805 28.94 -3.76 -4.82
N GLU A 806 29.11 -3.55 -3.53
CA GLU A 806 30.29 -3.93 -2.76
C GLU A 806 30.00 -5.25 -2.03
N ASP A 807 30.64 -6.34 -2.45
CA ASP A 807 30.43 -7.68 -1.89
C ASP A 807 31.70 -8.21 -1.25
N HIS A 808 31.70 -8.37 0.08
CA HIS A 808 32.80 -8.94 0.86
C HIS A 808 32.59 -10.43 1.20
N THR A 809 31.69 -11.11 0.50
CA THR A 809 31.34 -12.49 0.80
C THR A 809 32.20 -13.49 0.02
N SER A 810 32.45 -14.66 0.60
CA SER A 810 33.34 -15.67 0.03
C SER A 810 32.64 -16.65 -0.92
N ALA A 811 31.31 -16.80 -0.83
CA ALA A 811 30.41 -17.46 -1.79
C ALA A 811 28.95 -17.38 -1.27
N GLY A 812 27.96 -17.51 -2.17
CA GLY A 812 26.57 -17.84 -1.81
C GLY A 812 25.53 -16.74 -1.99
N ASN A 813 25.93 -15.49 -2.22
CA ASN A 813 25.01 -14.44 -2.66
C ASN A 813 24.90 -14.43 -4.19
N ARG A 814 23.76 -13.98 -4.71
CA ARG A 814 23.51 -13.84 -6.14
C ARG A 814 23.41 -12.37 -6.51
N ILE A 815 24.38 -11.89 -7.29
CA ILE A 815 24.41 -10.52 -7.80
C ILE A 815 24.28 -10.61 -9.32
N GLN A 816 23.15 -10.14 -9.86
CA GLN A 816 22.84 -10.27 -11.28
C GLN A 816 22.17 -9.00 -11.80
N GLU A 817 22.44 -8.62 -13.05
CA GLU A 817 21.58 -7.66 -13.76
C GLU A 817 21.45 -6.26 -13.10
N ASN A 818 22.40 -5.84 -12.27
CA ASN A 818 22.38 -4.48 -11.68
C ASN A 818 23.02 -3.50 -12.66
N GLY A 819 22.23 -2.54 -13.16
CA GLY A 819 22.67 -1.53 -14.11
C GLY A 819 23.48 -0.43 -13.41
N MET A 820 24.60 -0.02 -14.03
CA MET A 820 25.43 1.13 -13.62
C MET A 820 25.00 2.42 -14.30
#